data_AF-A0A439D3H4-F1
#
_entry.id   AF-A0A439D3H4-F1
#
_cell.length_a   1.000
_cell.length_b   1.000
_cell.length_c   1.000
_cell.angle_alpha   90.00
_cell.angle_beta   90.00
_cell.angle_gamma   90.00
#
_symmetry.space_group_name_H-M   'P 1'
#
loop_
_entity.id
_entity.type
_entity.pdbx_description
1 polymer ?
#
loop_
_entity_poly.entity_id
_entity_poly.type
_entity_poly.pdbx_seq_one_letter_code
_entity_poly.pdbx_strand_id
1 'polypeptide(L)'
;MLRSEHSLLRLCLIRAGKAHKHTPYPPSIPKYNLESHVPHIVSFSNLVHLPNPTVMTTPTTLTKMAGGWRFVLHGGCAETCPDAARQQHILRNLQEVSEIVSDRLAKRVKARDVVALAVSALEDRPVFNVTQDGVHQLEAVIVDGASSDYGAVGCTEQTKNPILVAHSLSYHFTTPFPKAHWDQTTESGQREADLEMGTVGAVVLDSHGHIAAGGSMGGPAGKMNGRIGGTAILGAGLYADTQLGVVCSGSGDQIFKHSVAAQVAKYHTSGTSLREAARQALIGVAAAGTSCALAAVDAEGNIVIEYDVKNGSVLCQHYEVERCALVTEGNNCLSLIPLHGLTKDWKPIISDLKEFHETFPGYVSSKDGPMIAADTLDDVCLKVQKASGLTTPFNYRFDGDPCNTNLFSRIIRGELGQYRVWENEDHVAFLTPFANTPGFTVLVPRRHLPSDIFSIDKASFRKLMTAAHRVAAHLKDAFGVSRCGMIFEGFEIDYAHVKLIPIHTADVTYAPYSASGPSPAAPITTVAPFQETYQGYVSSLSGPLCKDTESLAVSTLKMRSKHHVKTHILPPRSWGCPSSHRTTVLQHPWYQKLFFTQDAIFHASVAFFQKRLGYKYCFVPVTTNAVNSPMGLGSDSDPVPILFLGQKTHLADSMQFSLEYFLRIADGVPGVYYINTSFRGEDPDAMHLNQFYHVECELLGPFSEGIRVAETYVTNLVSTLLQDHKELVETVAGTTDHLVAFLEHHRSHDCKLSQITVDDALGLPIMDATCWKYILAPDPSRGRTITRAGELKLIEHFGGPVWLTEMDHLGGPFYQAFTDETRQKARCADLLLGNGEVLGLGERHVSAEHVRAALRQYEIPPGGYAWYGEIREQKAILTTGWGMGVERFLAWVFRHDDIRDMAIIPRMKGLSFAP
;
A
#
# COMPACT_ATOMS: atom_id res chain seq x y z
N MET A 1 -18.83 -18.09 -9.82
CA MET A 1 -18.22 -17.74 -8.51
C MET A 1 -17.39 -16.46 -8.63
N LEU A 2 -17.99 -15.38 -9.13
CA LEU A 2 -17.42 -14.04 -9.13
C LEU A 2 -18.20 -13.25 -8.07
N ARG A 3 -17.73 -13.28 -6.82
CA ARG A 3 -18.24 -12.43 -5.75
C ARG A 3 -17.11 -11.48 -5.34
N SER A 4 -17.21 -10.23 -5.78
CA SER A 4 -16.72 -9.00 -5.13
C SER A 4 -15.46 -9.14 -4.24
N GLU A 5 -14.30 -8.74 -4.76
CA GLU A 5 -13.11 -8.40 -3.96
C GLU A 5 -12.69 -6.95 -4.26
N HIS A 6 -13.63 -6.02 -4.06
CA HIS A 6 -13.33 -4.59 -3.98
C HIS A 6 -13.74 -4.12 -2.58
N SER A 7 -12.79 -4.00 -1.68
CA SER A 7 -13.05 -3.42 -0.35
C SER A 7 -11.82 -2.66 0.12
N LEU A 8 -11.73 -1.38 -0.26
CA LEU A 8 -10.82 -0.40 0.37
C LEU A 8 -11.31 0.01 1.77
N LEU A 9 -12.56 -0.30 2.14
CA LEU A 9 -13.02 -0.36 3.52
C LEU A 9 -12.80 -1.76 4.09
N ARG A 10 -12.25 -1.85 5.30
CA ARG A 10 -12.40 -3.02 6.18
C ARG A 10 -13.89 -3.20 6.42
N LEU A 11 -14.49 -4.08 5.61
CA LEU A 11 -15.77 -4.76 5.76
C LEU A 11 -16.80 -3.95 6.56
N CYS A 12 -17.68 -3.22 5.90
CA CYS A 12 -18.82 -2.64 6.59
C CYS A 12 -19.89 -3.72 6.82
N LEU A 13 -20.55 -3.70 7.98
CA LEU A 13 -21.71 -4.55 8.24
C LEU A 13 -22.95 -3.68 8.41
N ILE A 14 -23.97 -3.98 7.60
CA ILE A 14 -25.26 -3.29 7.62
C ILE A 14 -26.33 -4.26 8.15
N ARG A 15 -27.18 -3.80 9.08
CA ARG A 15 -28.29 -4.62 9.58
C ARG A 15 -29.52 -3.77 9.89
N ALA A 16 -30.69 -4.38 9.73
CA ALA A 16 -32.00 -3.81 10.05
C ALA A 16 -32.88 -4.84 10.77
N GLY A 17 -33.79 -4.39 11.64
CA GLY A 17 -34.68 -5.27 12.39
C GLY A 17 -35.91 -4.57 12.99
N LYS A 18 -36.79 -5.33 13.64
CA LYS A 18 -38.01 -4.85 14.33
C LYS A 18 -37.89 -5.04 15.84
N ALA A 19 -38.50 -4.16 16.63
CA ALA A 19 -38.54 -4.29 18.09
C ALA A 19 -39.45 -5.44 18.55
N HIS A 20 -39.08 -6.15 19.62
CA HIS A 20 -39.97 -7.15 20.24
C HIS A 20 -41.13 -6.46 20.97
N LYS A 21 -42.33 -7.08 20.93
CA LYS A 21 -43.48 -6.63 21.74
C LYS A 21 -43.16 -6.88 23.22
N HIS A 22 -43.31 -5.83 24.04
CA HIS A 22 -43.13 -5.82 25.49
C HIS A 22 -43.68 -7.08 26.17
N THR A 23 -42.84 -7.76 26.95
CA THR A 23 -43.28 -8.50 28.14
C THR A 23 -42.56 -7.89 29.35
N PRO A 24 -43.27 -7.55 30.45
CA PRO A 24 -42.68 -6.86 31.60
C PRO A 24 -42.07 -7.87 32.59
N TYR A 25 -40.86 -7.61 33.08
CA TYR A 25 -40.23 -8.25 34.25
C TYR A 25 -39.36 -7.19 34.98
N PRO A 26 -39.04 -7.36 36.27
CA PRO A 26 -39.25 -6.38 37.34
C PRO A 26 -38.00 -5.54 37.64
N PRO A 27 -38.10 -4.51 38.50
CA PRO A 27 -37.06 -3.52 38.69
C PRO A 27 -36.02 -3.99 39.71
N SER A 28 -34.82 -4.32 39.25
CA SER A 28 -33.57 -4.17 40.02
C SER A 28 -32.37 -4.57 39.16
N ILE A 29 -31.53 -3.61 38.81
CA ILE A 29 -30.20 -3.86 38.24
C ILE A 29 -29.20 -3.82 39.41
N PRO A 30 -28.53 -4.93 39.78
CA PRO A 30 -27.30 -4.87 40.55
C PRO A 30 -26.14 -4.54 39.61
N LYS A 31 -25.23 -3.68 40.09
CA LYS A 31 -23.91 -3.45 39.50
C LYS A 31 -23.17 -4.79 39.35
N TYR A 32 -22.64 -5.09 38.17
CA TYR A 32 -21.78 -6.27 37.97
C TYR A 32 -20.41 -5.88 37.41
N ASN A 33 -19.41 -6.20 38.24
CA ASN A 33 -18.00 -6.39 37.91
C ASN A 33 -17.84 -7.59 36.96
N LEU A 34 -16.84 -7.55 36.09
CA LEU A 34 -16.46 -8.68 35.22
C LEU A 34 -14.95 -8.95 35.35
N GLU A 35 -14.60 -9.76 36.34
CA GLU A 35 -13.44 -10.66 36.25
C GLU A 35 -13.92 -12.11 36.39
N SER A 36 -13.38 -12.98 35.54
CA SER A 36 -13.37 -14.45 35.61
C SER A 36 -14.71 -15.22 35.56
N HIS A 37 -14.99 -15.83 34.40
CA HIS A 37 -15.05 -17.29 34.22
C HIS A 37 -15.72 -17.65 32.88
N VAL A 38 -14.98 -18.37 32.03
CA VAL A 38 -15.53 -19.27 31.00
C VAL A 38 -16.21 -20.43 31.73
N PRO A 39 -17.45 -20.85 31.39
CA PRO A 39 -17.57 -22.03 30.53
C PRO A 39 -18.87 -22.21 29.70
N HIS A 40 -18.74 -23.14 28.74
CA HIS A 40 -19.78 -23.93 28.06
C HIS A 40 -20.55 -23.37 26.86
N ILE A 41 -20.28 -24.03 25.73
CA ILE A 41 -21.16 -24.25 24.58
C ILE A 41 -22.57 -24.64 25.08
N VAL A 42 -23.58 -23.86 24.69
CA VAL A 42 -24.99 -24.29 24.77
C VAL A 42 -25.61 -24.15 23.38
N SER A 43 -26.01 -25.30 22.84
CA SER A 43 -26.86 -25.41 21.65
C SER A 43 -28.27 -24.91 21.97
N PHE A 44 -28.77 -23.96 21.18
CA PHE A 44 -30.19 -23.60 21.15
C PHE A 44 -30.71 -23.67 19.71
N SER A 45 -31.29 -24.83 19.40
CA SER A 45 -32.28 -25.01 18.37
C SER A 45 -33.62 -24.41 18.83
N ASN A 46 -34.32 -23.78 17.87
CA ASN A 46 -35.70 -23.26 17.92
C ASN A 46 -35.91 -21.83 18.43
N LEU A 47 -35.77 -20.87 17.50
CA LEU A 47 -36.59 -19.66 17.43
C LEU A 47 -36.73 -19.20 15.95
N VAL A 48 -37.96 -19.34 15.45
CA VAL A 48 -38.62 -18.75 14.26
C VAL A 48 -37.72 -18.06 13.22
N HIS A 49 -37.69 -18.66 12.02
CA HIS A 49 -37.05 -18.18 10.79
C HIS A 49 -37.20 -16.66 10.51
N LEU A 50 -36.07 -15.95 10.57
CA LEU A 50 -35.78 -14.77 9.75
C LEU A 50 -34.60 -15.15 8.82
N PRO A 51 -34.54 -14.66 7.57
CA PRO A 51 -33.58 -15.14 6.59
C PRO A 51 -32.13 -14.80 7.01
N ASN A 52 -31.22 -15.73 6.68
CA ASN A 52 -29.79 -15.72 6.97
C ASN A 52 -29.08 -14.34 6.82
N PRO A 53 -28.01 -14.07 7.59
CA PRO A 53 -27.25 -12.82 7.50
C PRO A 53 -26.72 -12.59 6.08
N THR A 54 -27.10 -11.45 5.47
CA THR A 54 -26.56 -11.05 4.18
C THR A 54 -25.31 -10.21 4.41
N VAL A 55 -24.12 -10.79 4.23
CA VAL A 55 -22.86 -10.05 4.15
C VAL A 55 -22.84 -9.33 2.80
N MET A 56 -22.96 -7.99 2.81
CA MET A 56 -23.02 -7.18 1.59
C MET A 56 -21.69 -6.48 1.34
N THR A 57 -21.02 -6.85 0.24
CA THR A 57 -19.73 -6.32 -0.24
C THR A 57 -19.89 -5.31 -1.39
N THR A 58 -21.13 -4.90 -1.71
CA THR A 58 -21.47 -3.91 -2.73
C THR A 58 -22.32 -2.76 -2.14
N PRO A 59 -22.23 -1.52 -2.65
CA PRO A 59 -23.01 -0.41 -2.12
C PRO A 59 -24.50 -0.70 -2.36
N THR A 60 -25.33 -0.68 -1.33
CA THR A 60 -26.77 -1.01 -1.46
C THR A 60 -27.59 -0.07 -0.58
N THR A 61 -28.66 0.48 -1.15
CA THR A 61 -29.65 1.29 -0.40
C THR A 61 -30.73 0.33 0.12
N LEU A 62 -30.83 0.11 1.43
CA LEU A 62 -31.93 -0.68 2.00
C LEU A 62 -33.21 0.17 2.00
N THR A 63 -34.32 -0.32 1.45
CA THR A 63 -35.61 0.40 1.43
C THR A 63 -36.37 0.29 2.77
N LYS A 64 -37.09 1.37 3.10
CA LYS A 64 -37.85 1.69 4.32
C LYS A 64 -38.53 0.49 5.04
N MET A 65 -38.32 0.38 6.36
CA MET A 65 -39.20 -0.39 7.25
C MET A 65 -39.79 0.57 8.28
N ALA A 66 -41.11 0.72 8.33
CA ALA A 66 -41.76 1.56 9.34
C ALA A 66 -41.54 0.97 10.75
N GLY A 67 -41.00 1.77 11.67
CA GLY A 67 -40.79 1.40 13.08
C GLY A 67 -39.65 0.40 13.34
N GLY A 68 -38.71 0.25 12.41
CA GLY A 68 -37.52 -0.59 12.56
C GLY A 68 -36.26 0.23 12.85
N TRP A 69 -35.24 -0.43 13.39
CA TRP A 69 -33.91 0.15 13.61
C TRP A 69 -32.97 -0.21 12.46
N ARG A 70 -31.91 0.58 12.27
CA ARG A 70 -30.84 0.35 11.28
C ARG A 70 -29.50 0.79 11.81
N PHE A 71 -28.43 0.14 11.36
CA PHE A 71 -27.09 0.62 11.65
C PHE A 71 -26.09 0.19 10.57
N VAL A 72 -24.98 0.92 10.53
CA VAL A 72 -23.76 0.54 9.81
C VAL A 72 -22.59 0.56 10.79
N LEU A 73 -21.74 -0.46 10.70
CA LEU A 73 -20.45 -0.55 11.41
C LEU A 73 -19.33 -0.59 10.38
N HIS A 74 -18.21 0.07 10.62
CA HIS A 74 -16.98 -0.14 9.87
C HIS A 74 -15.77 -0.38 10.77
N GLY A 75 -14.86 -1.24 10.31
CA GLY A 75 -13.59 -1.55 10.99
C GLY A 75 -12.40 -0.70 10.55
N GLY A 76 -12.61 0.28 9.65
CA GLY A 76 -11.59 1.19 9.11
C GLY A 76 -11.40 1.12 7.59
N CYS A 77 -10.53 1.94 7.03
CA CYS A 77 -10.13 1.99 5.62
C CYS A 77 -8.61 1.86 5.60
N ALA A 78 -8.08 0.87 4.88
CA ALA A 78 -6.63 0.61 4.80
C ALA A 78 -6.19 0.72 3.34
N GLU A 79 -4.96 1.21 3.11
CA GLU A 79 -4.39 1.32 1.77
C GLU A 79 -4.05 -0.05 1.17
N THR A 80 -3.89 -1.08 2.02
CA THR A 80 -3.60 -2.47 1.64
C THR A 80 -4.80 -3.37 1.86
N CYS A 81 -5.10 -4.23 0.88
CA CYS A 81 -6.12 -5.27 1.02
C CYS A 81 -5.56 -6.37 1.94
N PRO A 82 -6.24 -6.72 3.05
CA PRO A 82 -5.80 -7.83 3.89
C PRO A 82 -5.84 -9.14 3.10
N ASP A 83 -4.99 -10.10 3.47
CA ASP A 83 -5.11 -11.47 2.97
C ASP A 83 -6.48 -12.08 3.34
N ALA A 84 -6.84 -13.19 2.69
CA ALA A 84 -8.14 -13.84 2.86
C ALA A 84 -8.41 -14.27 4.32
N ALA A 85 -7.38 -14.70 5.06
CA ALA A 85 -7.53 -15.15 6.45
C ALA A 85 -7.83 -13.98 7.39
N ARG A 86 -7.15 -12.85 7.20
CA ARG A 86 -7.36 -11.61 7.94
C ARG A 86 -8.69 -10.95 7.58
N GLN A 87 -9.09 -10.96 6.32
CA GLN A 87 -10.42 -10.49 5.88
C GLN A 87 -11.54 -11.29 6.57
N GLN A 88 -11.40 -12.63 6.64
CA GLN A 88 -12.35 -13.49 7.35
C GLN A 88 -12.34 -13.24 8.88
N HIS A 89 -11.20 -12.90 9.46
CA HIS A 89 -11.10 -12.55 10.88
C HIS A 89 -11.78 -11.22 11.23
N ILE A 90 -11.61 -10.19 10.40
CA ILE A 90 -12.30 -8.90 10.52
C ILE A 90 -13.82 -9.09 10.39
N LEU A 91 -14.26 -9.85 9.39
CA LEU A 91 -15.69 -10.15 9.15
C LEU A 91 -16.36 -10.78 10.36
N ARG A 92 -15.72 -11.79 10.96
CA ARG A 92 -16.26 -12.48 12.15
C ARG A 92 -16.45 -11.51 13.32
N ASN A 93 -15.44 -10.69 13.58
CA ASN A 93 -15.51 -9.70 14.66
C ASN A 93 -16.64 -8.67 14.47
N LEU A 94 -16.84 -8.17 13.24
CA LEU A 94 -17.96 -7.28 12.93
C LEU A 94 -19.31 -7.98 13.06
N GLN A 95 -19.41 -9.25 12.66
CA GLN A 95 -20.63 -10.05 12.80
C GLN A 95 -21.02 -10.19 14.28
N GLU A 96 -20.08 -10.51 15.15
CA GLU A 96 -20.33 -10.58 16.60
C GLU A 96 -20.80 -9.23 17.18
N VAL A 97 -20.13 -8.12 16.84
CA VAL A 97 -20.58 -6.78 17.28
C VAL A 97 -21.99 -6.50 16.75
N SER A 98 -22.28 -6.88 15.50
CA SER A 98 -23.60 -6.67 14.92
C SER A 98 -24.71 -7.36 15.70
N GLU A 99 -24.44 -8.52 16.30
CA GLU A 99 -25.41 -9.26 17.12
C GLU A 99 -25.68 -8.54 18.44
N ILE A 100 -24.63 -8.03 19.08
CA ILE A 100 -24.73 -7.20 20.30
C ILE A 100 -25.58 -5.96 20.04
N VAL A 101 -25.29 -5.25 18.95
CA VAL A 101 -26.01 -4.03 18.54
C VAL A 101 -27.48 -4.35 18.23
N SER A 102 -27.74 -5.47 17.54
CA SER A 102 -29.09 -5.89 17.18
C SER A 102 -29.95 -6.22 18.41
N ASP A 103 -29.39 -6.90 19.41
CA ASP A 103 -30.09 -7.21 20.66
C ASP A 103 -30.52 -5.94 21.40
N ARG A 104 -29.63 -4.95 21.52
CA ARG A 104 -29.96 -3.68 22.19
C ARG A 104 -31.00 -2.87 21.46
N LEU A 105 -30.90 -2.80 20.13
CA LEU A 105 -31.91 -2.11 19.32
C LEU A 105 -33.25 -2.84 19.35
N ALA A 106 -33.27 -4.18 19.40
CA ALA A 106 -34.49 -4.95 19.58
C ALA A 106 -35.17 -4.68 20.94
N LYS A 107 -34.38 -4.35 21.97
CA LYS A 107 -34.81 -3.88 23.30
C LYS A 107 -35.12 -2.38 23.36
N ARG A 108 -35.15 -1.67 22.22
CA ARG A 108 -35.47 -0.23 22.09
C ARG A 108 -34.53 0.70 22.86
N VAL A 109 -33.27 0.31 23.02
CA VAL A 109 -32.24 1.21 23.57
C VAL A 109 -32.00 2.37 22.59
N LYS A 110 -31.70 3.58 23.12
CA LYS A 110 -31.52 4.80 22.32
C LYS A 110 -30.31 4.71 21.40
N ALA A 111 -30.39 5.35 20.23
CA ALA A 111 -29.34 5.35 19.21
C ALA A 111 -27.94 5.72 19.78
N ARG A 112 -27.84 6.79 20.58
CA ARG A 112 -26.58 7.22 21.19
C ARG A 112 -25.95 6.13 22.07
N ASP A 113 -26.72 5.52 22.96
CA ASP A 113 -26.23 4.47 23.86
C ASP A 113 -25.78 3.23 23.07
N VAL A 114 -26.49 2.92 21.97
CA VAL A 114 -26.14 1.81 21.07
C VAL A 114 -24.86 2.10 20.29
N VAL A 115 -24.65 3.33 19.82
CA VAL A 115 -23.39 3.75 19.18
C VAL A 115 -22.21 3.61 20.13
N ALA A 116 -22.36 4.09 21.37
CA ALA A 116 -21.32 3.96 22.40
C ALA A 116 -20.98 2.48 22.68
N LEU A 117 -21.99 1.61 22.75
CA LEU A 117 -21.80 0.17 22.88
C LEU A 117 -21.13 -0.46 21.65
N ALA A 118 -21.55 -0.06 20.45
CA ALA A 118 -21.02 -0.62 19.20
C ALA A 118 -19.53 -0.32 19.04
N VAL A 119 -19.17 0.96 19.24
CA VAL A 119 -17.78 1.42 19.11
C VAL A 119 -16.93 0.87 20.25
N SER A 120 -17.41 0.81 21.49
CA SER A 120 -16.65 0.21 22.60
C SER A 120 -16.42 -1.29 22.39
N ALA A 121 -17.41 -2.02 21.86
CA ALA A 121 -17.22 -3.42 21.50
C ALA A 121 -16.20 -3.60 20.35
N LEU A 122 -16.07 -2.63 19.44
CA LEU A 122 -15.00 -2.63 18.43
C LEU A 122 -13.65 -2.27 19.07
N GLU A 123 -13.60 -1.29 19.98
CA GLU A 123 -12.44 -0.92 20.78
C GLU A 123 -11.99 -2.00 21.78
N ASP A 124 -12.79 -3.03 22.05
CA ASP A 124 -12.40 -4.16 22.89
C ASP A 124 -11.75 -5.29 22.07
N ARG A 125 -11.81 -5.22 20.74
CA ARG A 125 -11.37 -6.28 19.84
C ARG A 125 -9.95 -6.03 19.33
N PRO A 126 -9.00 -6.96 19.58
CA PRO A 126 -7.61 -6.79 19.13
C PRO A 126 -7.46 -6.53 17.63
N VAL A 127 -8.31 -7.11 16.78
CA VAL A 127 -8.28 -6.88 15.32
C VAL A 127 -8.50 -5.42 14.90
N PHE A 128 -9.07 -4.59 15.79
CA PHE A 128 -9.31 -3.16 15.59
C PHE A 128 -8.44 -2.26 16.48
N ASN A 129 -7.59 -2.84 17.34
CA ASN A 129 -6.72 -2.13 18.27
C ASN A 129 -5.25 -2.35 17.97
N VAL A 130 -4.43 -1.31 18.11
CA VAL A 130 -2.97 -1.45 18.14
C VAL A 130 -2.49 -1.52 19.59
N THR A 131 -1.49 -2.37 19.87
CA THR A 131 -0.46 -2.07 20.88
C THR A 131 0.93 -2.16 20.28
N GLN A 132 1.59 -1.02 20.21
CA GLN A 132 3.05 -0.90 20.16
C GLN A 132 3.49 -0.11 21.38
N ASP A 133 4.68 -0.38 21.90
CA ASP A 133 5.27 0.32 23.04
C ASP A 133 5.31 1.84 22.81
N GLY A 134 4.50 2.58 23.57
CA GLY A 134 4.36 4.04 23.48
C GLY A 134 3.04 4.54 24.07
N VAL A 135 3.02 5.81 24.47
CA VAL A 135 1.81 6.51 24.93
C VAL A 135 0.96 6.86 23.71
N HIS A 136 -0.06 6.05 23.41
CA HIS A 136 -0.99 6.33 22.30
C HIS A 136 -2.07 7.30 22.74
N GLN A 137 -2.23 8.37 21.96
CA GLN A 137 -3.25 9.38 22.16
C GLN A 137 -4.49 9.06 21.34
N LEU A 138 -5.50 8.55 22.03
CA LEU A 138 -6.76 8.10 21.45
C LEU A 138 -7.75 9.25 21.32
N GLU A 139 -8.59 9.14 20.31
CA GLU A 139 -9.64 10.09 19.99
C GLU A 139 -10.96 9.39 19.79
N ALA A 140 -12.01 9.98 20.34
CA ALA A 140 -13.36 9.55 20.03
C ALA A 140 -14.30 10.74 20.02
N VAL A 141 -15.31 10.64 19.18
CA VAL A 141 -16.44 11.57 19.17
C VAL A 141 -17.72 10.77 19.06
N ILE A 142 -18.75 11.25 19.73
CA ILE A 142 -20.11 10.76 19.61
C ILE A 142 -21.08 11.92 19.54
N VAL A 143 -22.10 11.79 18.70
CA VAL A 143 -23.08 12.83 18.42
C VAL A 143 -24.46 12.19 18.44
N ASP A 144 -25.37 12.80 19.20
CA ASP A 144 -26.81 12.51 19.16
C ASP A 144 -27.50 13.54 18.27
N GLY A 145 -27.97 13.09 17.11
CA GLY A 145 -28.61 13.95 16.14
C GLY A 145 -29.96 14.51 16.59
N ALA A 146 -30.63 13.89 17.57
CA ALA A 146 -31.92 14.35 18.07
C ALA A 146 -31.80 15.57 18.99
N SER A 147 -30.78 15.59 19.85
CA SER A 147 -30.53 16.66 20.83
C SER A 147 -29.47 17.66 20.35
N SER A 148 -28.68 17.31 19.34
CA SER A 148 -27.41 17.97 19.00
C SER A 148 -26.35 17.87 20.11
N ASP A 149 -26.59 17.04 21.12
CA ASP A 149 -25.59 16.77 22.16
C ASP A 149 -24.43 16.02 21.52
N TYR A 150 -23.21 16.44 21.84
CA TYR A 150 -22.01 15.76 21.40
C TYR A 150 -21.03 15.59 22.57
N GLY A 151 -20.15 14.61 22.45
CA GLY A 151 -19.00 14.53 23.31
C GLY A 151 -17.80 14.15 22.48
N ALA A 152 -16.69 14.84 22.72
CA ALA A 152 -15.44 14.58 22.03
C ALA A 152 -14.33 14.49 23.07
N VAL A 153 -13.47 13.50 22.90
CA VAL A 153 -12.21 13.39 23.61
C VAL A 153 -11.10 13.31 22.60
N GLY A 154 -10.07 14.11 22.84
CA GLY A 154 -8.83 14.07 22.08
C GLY A 154 -7.68 13.86 23.03
N CYS A 155 -6.58 13.31 22.50
CA CYS A 155 -5.32 13.19 23.24
C CYS A 155 -5.42 12.39 24.54
N THR A 156 -6.35 11.45 24.62
CA THR A 156 -6.51 10.62 25.83
C THR A 156 -5.47 9.50 25.85
N GLU A 157 -4.87 9.29 27.00
CA GLU A 157 -3.81 8.30 27.20
C GLU A 157 -4.34 7.21 28.14
N GLN A 158 -4.02 5.94 27.85
CA GLN A 158 -4.39 4.79 28.70
C GLN A 158 -5.91 4.58 28.91
N THR A 159 -6.77 5.30 28.18
CA THR A 159 -8.22 5.07 28.21
C THR A 159 -8.57 3.77 27.50
N LYS A 160 -9.24 2.84 28.20
CA LYS A 160 -9.64 1.55 27.61
C LYS A 160 -10.63 1.75 26.48
N ASN A 161 -11.68 2.55 26.70
CA ASN A 161 -12.74 2.83 25.74
C ASN A 161 -13.00 4.35 25.61
N PRO A 162 -12.24 5.07 24.77
CA PRO A 162 -12.40 6.51 24.55
C PRO A 162 -13.83 6.93 24.20
N ILE A 163 -14.58 6.11 23.46
CA ILE A 163 -15.97 6.42 23.11
C ILE A 163 -16.88 6.50 24.34
N LEU A 164 -16.62 5.74 25.42
CA LEU A 164 -17.44 5.79 26.64
C LEU A 164 -17.18 7.09 27.42
N VAL A 165 -15.98 7.64 27.32
CA VAL A 165 -15.64 8.95 27.87
C VAL A 165 -16.32 10.05 27.08
N ALA A 166 -16.22 10.01 25.73
CA ALA A 166 -16.97 10.90 24.85
C ALA A 166 -18.49 10.84 25.12
N HIS A 167 -19.03 9.63 25.29
CA HIS A 167 -20.43 9.42 25.63
C HIS A 167 -20.80 10.08 26.96
N SER A 168 -20.00 9.92 28.00
CA SER A 168 -20.24 10.53 29.31
C SER A 168 -20.21 12.07 29.24
N LEU A 169 -19.28 12.64 28.46
CA LEU A 169 -19.19 14.09 28.26
C LEU A 169 -20.42 14.66 27.55
N SER A 170 -21.07 13.89 26.66
CA SER A 170 -22.28 14.34 25.96
C SER A 170 -23.46 14.65 26.89
N TYR A 171 -23.45 14.16 28.13
CA TYR A 171 -24.48 14.47 29.14
C TYR A 171 -24.15 15.68 30.04
N HIS A 172 -22.91 16.22 30.00
CA HIS A 172 -22.38 17.12 31.03
C HIS A 172 -21.92 18.49 30.48
N PHE A 173 -22.66 19.08 29.53
CA PHE A 173 -22.31 20.39 28.96
C PHE A 173 -22.28 21.57 29.96
N THR A 174 -23.10 21.50 31.01
CA THR A 174 -23.35 22.63 31.93
C THR A 174 -23.04 22.32 33.40
N THR A 175 -22.57 21.11 33.71
CA THR A 175 -22.24 20.69 35.08
C THR A 175 -20.81 20.15 35.15
N PRO A 176 -20.07 20.37 36.25
CA PRO A 176 -18.72 19.86 36.40
C PRO A 176 -18.69 18.34 36.26
N PHE A 177 -17.88 17.82 35.33
CA PHE A 177 -17.72 16.40 35.13
C PHE A 177 -17.14 15.75 36.40
N PRO A 178 -17.80 14.73 37.01
CA PRO A 178 -17.28 14.11 38.23
C PRO A 178 -15.98 13.37 37.93
N LYS A 179 -14.86 13.83 38.51
CA LYS A 179 -13.53 13.23 38.34
C LYS A 179 -13.50 11.72 38.64
N ALA A 180 -14.33 11.26 39.58
CA ALA A 180 -14.46 9.84 39.92
C ALA A 180 -14.98 8.95 38.77
N HIS A 181 -15.68 9.51 37.77
CA HIS A 181 -16.13 8.78 36.58
C HIS A 181 -15.03 8.65 35.52
N TRP A 182 -14.13 9.63 35.45
CA TRP A 182 -12.93 9.58 34.61
C TRP A 182 -12.02 8.41 35.04
N ASP A 183 -11.76 8.32 36.35
CA ASP A 183 -10.83 7.34 36.94
C ASP A 183 -11.36 5.88 36.87
N GLN A 184 -12.67 5.66 36.74
CA GLN A 184 -13.29 4.33 36.60
C GLN A 184 -13.21 3.77 35.18
N THR A 185 -13.07 4.63 34.16
CA THR A 185 -12.94 4.22 32.74
C THR A 185 -11.49 4.03 32.28
N THR A 186 -10.52 4.29 33.17
CA THR A 186 -9.07 4.27 32.91
C THR A 186 -8.35 3.06 33.54
N GLU A 187 -9.02 1.91 33.69
CA GLU A 187 -8.33 0.68 34.12
C GLU A 187 -7.33 0.21 33.05
N SER A 188 -6.09 -0.06 33.47
CA SER A 188 -5.00 -0.50 32.60
C SER A 188 -5.23 -1.93 32.12
N GLY A 189 -5.77 -2.10 30.91
CA GLY A 189 -5.86 -3.39 30.24
C GLY A 189 -4.55 -3.75 29.51
N GLN A 190 -4.05 -4.97 29.70
CA GLN A 190 -3.03 -5.55 28.79
C GLN A 190 -3.66 -5.75 27.41
N ARG A 191 -3.00 -5.26 26.36
CA ARG A 191 -3.44 -5.35 24.97
C ARG A 191 -2.33 -6.04 24.17
N GLU A 192 -2.70 -6.99 23.31
CA GLU A 192 -1.78 -7.80 22.49
C GLU A 192 -1.45 -7.10 21.17
N ALA A 193 -0.17 -7.18 20.77
CA ALA A 193 0.40 -6.45 19.65
C ALA A 193 0.06 -7.10 18.31
N ASP A 194 -0.80 -6.48 17.51
CA ASP A 194 -0.87 -6.73 16.07
C ASP A 194 -1.63 -5.62 15.31
N LEU A 195 -1.03 -5.16 14.19
CA LEU A 195 -1.64 -4.47 13.03
C LEU A 195 -1.93 -2.95 13.07
N GLU A 196 -1.75 -2.29 11.91
CA GLU A 196 -2.11 -0.87 11.65
C GLU A 196 -3.59 -0.56 11.98
N MET A 197 -3.84 0.57 12.65
CA MET A 197 -5.20 1.04 12.96
C MET A 197 -5.90 1.68 11.77
N GLY A 198 -7.22 1.50 11.68
CA GLY A 198 -8.13 2.36 10.94
C GLY A 198 -9.21 2.89 11.89
N THR A 199 -9.86 4.00 11.54
CA THR A 199 -10.99 4.52 12.33
C THR A 199 -12.07 3.44 12.43
N VAL A 200 -12.53 3.09 13.64
CA VAL A 200 -13.76 2.31 13.81
C VAL A 200 -14.93 3.26 14.00
N GLY A 201 -16.08 2.93 13.45
CA GLY A 201 -17.21 3.82 13.53
C GLY A 201 -18.55 3.13 13.32
N ALA A 202 -19.57 3.77 13.89
CA ALA A 202 -20.95 3.33 13.82
C ALA A 202 -21.88 4.52 13.55
N VAL A 203 -22.89 4.30 12.72
CA VAL A 203 -24.06 5.17 12.61
C VAL A 203 -25.30 4.32 12.86
N VAL A 204 -26.17 4.79 13.75
CA VAL A 204 -27.37 4.06 14.20
C VAL A 204 -28.59 4.94 14.05
N LEU A 205 -29.65 4.39 13.44
CA LEU A 205 -31.01 4.88 13.47
C LEU A 205 -31.83 3.94 14.37
N ASP A 206 -32.32 4.42 15.50
CA ASP A 206 -33.11 3.58 16.42
C ASP A 206 -34.60 3.46 16.03
N SER A 207 -35.34 2.62 16.75
CA SER A 207 -36.77 2.40 16.49
C SER A 207 -37.67 3.61 16.79
N HIS A 208 -37.14 4.64 17.44
CA HIS A 208 -37.84 5.90 17.70
C HIS A 208 -37.58 6.95 16.60
N GLY A 209 -36.70 6.64 15.63
CA GLY A 209 -36.33 7.55 14.55
C GLY A 209 -35.19 8.49 14.92
N HIS A 210 -34.45 8.23 16.01
CA HIS A 210 -33.29 9.03 16.38
C HIS A 210 -32.01 8.49 15.74
N ILE A 211 -31.16 9.41 15.25
CA ILE A 211 -29.87 9.09 14.64
C ILE A 211 -28.74 9.46 15.59
N ALA A 212 -27.76 8.59 15.71
CA ALA A 212 -26.49 8.91 16.34
C ALA A 212 -25.32 8.40 15.50
N ALA A 213 -24.20 9.11 15.55
CA ALA A 213 -22.94 8.69 14.95
C ALA A 213 -21.84 8.72 15.99
N GLY A 214 -20.94 7.74 15.94
CA GLY A 214 -19.77 7.69 16.82
C GLY A 214 -18.61 7.01 16.13
N GLY A 215 -17.43 7.50 16.44
CA GLY A 215 -16.20 7.05 15.83
C GLY A 215 -15.07 7.12 16.83
N SER A 216 -14.18 6.14 16.76
CA SER A 216 -12.98 6.07 17.56
C SER A 216 -11.79 5.80 16.65
N MET A 217 -10.71 6.52 16.91
CA MET A 217 -9.44 6.37 16.22
C MET A 217 -8.37 6.35 17.29
N GLY A 218 -7.54 5.31 17.33
CA GLY A 218 -6.40 5.32 18.24
C GLY A 218 -5.16 6.06 17.72
N GLY A 219 -5.36 6.98 16.78
CA GLY A 219 -4.30 7.73 16.10
C GLY A 219 -3.52 6.90 15.08
N PRO A 220 -3.08 7.48 13.94
CA PRO A 220 -2.07 6.83 13.11
C PRO A 220 -0.76 6.69 13.89
N ALA A 221 0.01 5.63 13.64
CA ALA A 221 1.35 5.49 14.21
C ALA A 221 2.18 6.75 13.90
N GLY A 222 2.76 7.37 14.93
CA GLY A 222 3.55 8.61 14.78
C GLY A 222 2.74 9.92 14.73
N LYS A 223 1.46 9.92 15.14
CA LYS A 223 0.72 11.16 15.41
C LYS A 223 1.43 11.97 16.52
N MET A 224 1.76 13.25 16.26
CA MET A 224 2.34 14.13 17.29
C MET A 224 1.44 14.21 18.53
N ASN A 225 2.01 14.10 19.72
CA ASN A 225 1.28 14.31 20.98
C ASN A 225 0.64 15.70 20.98
N GLY A 226 -0.66 15.76 21.31
CA GLY A 226 -1.48 16.96 21.25
C GLY A 226 -2.13 17.23 19.89
N ARG A 227 -1.71 16.55 18.81
CA ARG A 227 -2.34 16.70 17.48
C ARG A 227 -3.70 16.04 17.49
N ILE A 228 -4.71 16.77 17.04
CA ILE A 228 -6.06 16.25 16.89
C ILE A 228 -6.29 15.81 15.43
N GLY A 229 -6.88 14.63 15.22
CA GLY A 229 -7.22 14.08 13.90
C GLY A 229 -8.64 14.43 13.45
N GLY A 230 -8.97 14.12 12.20
CA GLY A 230 -10.31 14.40 11.63
C GLY A 230 -11.45 13.66 12.34
N THR A 231 -11.18 12.60 13.09
CA THR A 231 -12.21 11.83 13.84
C THR A 231 -12.71 12.58 15.07
N ALA A 232 -11.85 13.26 15.85
CA ALA A 232 -12.30 14.02 17.03
C ALA A 232 -12.93 15.37 16.70
N ILE A 233 -12.90 15.79 15.42
CA ILE A 233 -13.42 17.09 14.98
C ILE A 233 -14.76 16.90 14.30
N LEU A 234 -15.82 17.35 14.98
CA LEU A 234 -17.18 17.34 14.47
C LEU A 234 -17.26 18.08 13.13
N GLY A 235 -17.85 17.44 12.12
CA GLY A 235 -17.97 17.95 10.75
C GLY A 235 -16.79 17.61 9.82
N ALA A 236 -15.64 17.18 10.36
CA ALA A 236 -14.54 16.68 9.52
C ALA A 236 -14.74 15.22 9.13
N GLY A 237 -14.56 14.29 10.09
CA GLY A 237 -14.70 12.85 9.86
C GLY A 237 -15.97 12.22 10.44
N LEU A 238 -16.75 12.97 11.22
CA LEU A 238 -17.99 12.49 11.81
C LEU A 238 -19.01 13.62 11.93
N TYR A 239 -20.29 13.33 11.68
CA TYR A 239 -21.39 14.27 11.87
C TYR A 239 -22.71 13.52 12.10
N ALA A 240 -23.62 14.06 12.92
CA ALA A 240 -25.00 13.60 12.97
C ALA A 240 -25.98 14.73 13.32
N ASP A 241 -27.17 14.69 12.74
CA ASP A 241 -28.33 15.52 13.07
C ASP A 241 -29.63 14.70 12.92
N THR A 242 -30.79 15.37 12.96
CA THR A 242 -32.09 14.70 12.80
C THR A 242 -32.31 14.11 11.40
N GLN A 243 -31.49 14.47 10.41
CA GLN A 243 -31.63 14.05 9.01
C GLN A 243 -30.63 12.95 8.64
N LEU A 244 -29.41 12.96 9.17
CA LEU A 244 -28.39 11.98 8.83
C LEU A 244 -27.32 11.78 9.89
N GLY A 245 -26.56 10.70 9.76
CA GLY A 245 -25.29 10.46 10.45
C GLY A 245 -24.24 9.96 9.46
N VAL A 246 -22.99 10.43 9.59
CA VAL A 246 -21.86 10.12 8.71
C VAL A 246 -20.64 9.78 9.55
N VAL A 247 -19.90 8.75 9.14
CA VAL A 247 -18.58 8.39 9.65
C VAL A 247 -17.61 8.16 8.49
N CYS A 248 -16.43 8.76 8.55
CA CYS A 248 -15.39 8.68 7.53
C CYS A 248 -14.19 7.88 8.04
N SER A 249 -13.49 7.23 7.10
CA SER A 249 -12.21 6.56 7.36
C SER A 249 -11.28 6.70 6.15
N GLY A 250 -9.97 6.74 6.39
CA GLY A 250 -8.96 6.95 5.35
C GLY A 250 -8.01 8.07 5.74
N SER A 251 -7.50 8.84 4.78
CA SER A 251 -6.57 9.95 5.07
C SER A 251 -7.21 11.03 5.95
N GLY A 252 -6.90 11.01 7.25
CA GLY A 252 -7.43 11.96 8.24
C GLY A 252 -7.14 13.42 7.89
N ASP A 253 -5.99 13.71 7.25
CA ASP A 253 -5.62 15.06 6.81
C ASP A 253 -6.48 15.56 5.65
N GLN A 254 -6.83 14.68 4.70
CA GLN A 254 -7.70 15.06 3.59
C GLN A 254 -9.16 15.12 4.03
N ILE A 255 -9.59 14.20 4.89
CA ILE A 255 -10.90 14.25 5.55
C ILE A 255 -11.07 15.57 6.30
N PHE A 256 -10.03 15.99 7.03
CA PHE A 256 -10.00 17.26 7.75
C PHE A 256 -10.00 18.47 6.80
N LYS A 257 -9.05 18.55 5.87
CA LYS A 257 -8.94 19.67 4.89
C LYS A 257 -10.22 19.89 4.09
N HIS A 258 -10.92 18.82 3.73
CA HIS A 258 -12.13 18.88 2.92
C HIS A 258 -13.43 18.89 3.73
N SER A 259 -13.36 18.74 5.06
CA SER A 259 -14.52 18.68 5.96
C SER A 259 -15.60 17.70 5.47
N VAL A 260 -15.17 16.47 5.14
CA VAL A 260 -15.95 15.51 4.34
C VAL A 260 -17.33 15.24 4.96
N ALA A 261 -17.43 14.99 6.26
CA ALA A 261 -18.72 14.69 6.91
C ALA A 261 -19.72 15.86 6.84
N ALA A 262 -19.26 17.10 7.06
CA ALA A 262 -20.08 18.30 6.93
C ALA A 262 -20.49 18.57 5.48
N GLN A 263 -19.63 18.26 4.50
CA GLN A 263 -19.99 18.35 3.08
C GLN A 263 -21.10 17.37 2.72
N VAL A 264 -21.03 16.12 3.20
CA VAL A 264 -22.14 15.15 3.01
C VAL A 264 -23.44 15.70 3.60
N ALA A 265 -23.39 16.22 4.84
CA ALA A 265 -24.57 16.79 5.48
C ALA A 265 -25.14 17.97 4.67
N LYS A 266 -24.28 18.93 4.29
CA LYS A 266 -24.65 20.10 3.49
C LYS A 266 -25.28 19.71 2.15
N TYR A 267 -24.67 18.79 1.41
CA TYR A 267 -25.21 18.32 0.13
C TYR A 267 -26.56 17.62 0.33
N HIS A 268 -26.69 16.80 1.38
CA HIS A 268 -27.95 16.11 1.67
C HIS A 268 -29.08 17.08 2.05
N THR A 269 -28.81 18.02 2.96
CA THR A 269 -29.79 19.05 3.37
C THR A 269 -30.20 19.97 2.21
N SER A 270 -29.35 20.11 1.18
CA SER A 270 -29.68 20.84 -0.06
C SER A 270 -30.59 20.06 -1.03
N GLY A 271 -31.08 18.88 -0.64
CA GLY A 271 -31.99 18.04 -1.44
C GLY A 271 -31.29 16.94 -2.25
N THR A 272 -29.98 16.76 -2.10
CA THR A 272 -29.23 15.70 -2.81
C THR A 272 -29.42 14.35 -2.10
N SER A 273 -29.58 13.25 -2.84
CA SER A 273 -29.63 11.91 -2.23
C SER A 273 -28.38 11.62 -1.39
N LEU A 274 -28.51 10.84 -0.31
CA LEU A 274 -27.41 10.53 0.61
C LEU A 274 -26.17 9.95 -0.11
N ARG A 275 -26.39 9.10 -1.14
CA ARG A 275 -25.30 8.51 -1.95
C ARG A 275 -24.57 9.53 -2.81
N GLU A 276 -25.31 10.43 -3.44
CA GLU A 276 -24.70 11.45 -4.29
C GLU A 276 -23.97 12.49 -3.43
N ALA A 277 -24.53 12.86 -2.28
CA ALA A 277 -23.86 13.69 -1.28
C ALA A 277 -22.53 13.08 -0.82
N ALA A 278 -22.51 11.76 -0.57
CA ALA A 278 -21.30 11.01 -0.26
C ALA A 278 -20.25 11.06 -1.38
N ARG A 279 -20.67 10.84 -2.64
CA ARG A 279 -19.76 10.90 -3.80
C ARG A 279 -19.16 12.27 -4.03
N GLN A 280 -20.00 13.32 -3.99
CA GLN A 280 -19.56 14.71 -4.16
C GLN A 280 -18.51 15.10 -3.11
N ALA A 281 -18.72 14.69 -1.85
CA ALA A 281 -17.77 14.95 -0.77
C ALA A 281 -16.41 14.25 -0.96
N LEU A 282 -16.36 13.12 -1.68
CA LEU A 282 -15.12 12.37 -1.94
C LEU A 282 -14.32 12.90 -3.14
N ILE A 283 -14.91 13.70 -4.03
CA ILE A 283 -14.23 14.23 -5.25
C ILE A 283 -12.97 15.03 -4.89
N GLY A 284 -13.05 15.88 -3.86
CA GLY A 284 -11.91 16.70 -3.41
C GLY A 284 -10.74 15.86 -2.89
N VAL A 285 -11.06 14.77 -2.19
CA VAL A 285 -10.07 13.85 -1.63
C VAL A 285 -9.44 12.96 -2.70
N ALA A 286 -10.24 12.50 -3.66
CA ALA A 286 -9.80 11.76 -4.84
C ALA A 286 -8.78 12.56 -5.68
N ALA A 287 -9.01 13.86 -5.85
CA ALA A 287 -8.11 14.75 -6.59
C ALA A 287 -6.72 14.87 -5.94
N ALA A 288 -6.61 14.69 -4.62
CA ALA A 288 -5.36 14.71 -3.87
C ALA A 288 -4.56 13.40 -3.99
N GLY A 289 -5.10 12.38 -4.67
CA GLY A 289 -4.42 11.10 -4.90
C GLY A 289 -4.36 10.16 -3.70
N THR A 290 -5.22 10.37 -2.70
CA THR A 290 -5.30 9.57 -1.46
C THR A 290 -6.60 8.81 -1.35
N SER A 291 -6.58 7.65 -0.69
CA SER A 291 -7.78 6.85 -0.45
C SER A 291 -8.62 7.39 0.71
N CYS A 292 -9.92 7.52 0.48
CA CYS A 292 -10.90 7.87 1.51
C CYS A 292 -12.19 7.10 1.25
N ALA A 293 -12.84 6.71 2.34
CA ALA A 293 -14.13 6.07 2.31
C ALA A 293 -15.02 6.60 3.43
N LEU A 294 -16.33 6.50 3.24
CA LEU A 294 -17.29 6.96 4.24
C LEU A 294 -18.53 6.07 4.27
N ALA A 295 -19.19 6.02 5.43
CA ALA A 295 -20.48 5.38 5.63
C ALA A 295 -21.48 6.37 6.23
N ALA A 296 -22.74 6.32 5.79
CA ALA A 296 -23.78 7.21 6.30
C ALA A 296 -25.15 6.55 6.37
N VAL A 297 -26.02 7.07 7.26
CA VAL A 297 -27.42 6.67 7.45
C VAL A 297 -28.29 7.92 7.50
N ASP A 298 -29.39 7.99 6.74
CA ASP A 298 -30.38 9.10 6.84
C ASP A 298 -31.63 8.72 7.66
N ALA A 299 -32.48 9.71 7.94
CA ALA A 299 -33.71 9.58 8.73
C ALA A 299 -34.75 8.66 8.07
N GLU A 300 -34.72 8.55 6.75
CA GLU A 300 -35.50 7.59 5.98
C GLU A 300 -34.95 6.16 6.10
N GLY A 301 -33.74 6.03 6.66
CA GLY A 301 -33.04 4.79 6.93
C GLY A 301 -32.14 4.33 5.78
N ASN A 302 -31.94 5.12 4.73
CA ASN A 302 -31.03 4.77 3.64
C ASN A 302 -29.60 4.68 4.20
N ILE A 303 -28.84 3.68 3.76
CA ILE A 303 -27.45 3.48 4.17
C ILE A 303 -26.57 3.53 2.93
N VAL A 304 -25.45 4.24 3.02
CA VAL A 304 -24.48 4.37 1.92
C VAL A 304 -23.06 4.12 2.39
N ILE A 305 -22.24 3.58 1.50
CA ILE A 305 -20.81 3.34 1.66
C ILE A 305 -20.14 3.66 0.31
N GLU A 306 -19.15 4.56 0.26
CA GLU A 306 -18.51 5.02 -1.00
C GLU A 306 -16.95 5.15 -0.90
N TYR A 307 -16.22 5.01 -2.03
CA TYR A 307 -14.73 5.09 -2.18
C TYR A 307 -14.29 5.46 -3.65
N ASP A 308 -12.98 5.76 -3.90
CA ASP A 308 -12.40 6.23 -5.22
C ASP A 308 -11.59 5.15 -6.03
N VAL A 309 -11.57 5.16 -7.40
CA VAL A 309 -10.89 4.18 -8.33
C VAL A 309 -10.49 4.78 -9.74
N LYS A 310 -9.39 4.29 -10.40
CA LYS A 310 -8.95 4.60 -11.82
C LYS A 310 -8.71 3.33 -12.68
N ASN A 311 -9.26 3.12 -13.91
CA ASN A 311 -8.91 1.98 -14.82
C ASN A 311 -9.42 2.07 -16.29
N GLY A 312 -8.56 1.94 -17.33
CA GLY A 312 -9.00 1.84 -18.74
C GLY A 312 -8.01 1.22 -19.74
N SER A 313 -6.73 1.61 -19.74
CA SER A 313 -5.74 1.20 -20.77
C SER A 313 -5.22 -0.24 -20.66
N VAL A 314 -5.45 -0.90 -19.53
CA VAL A 314 -4.91 -2.23 -19.21
C VAL A 314 -5.62 -3.36 -19.99
N LEU A 315 -6.93 -3.23 -20.18
CA LEU A 315 -7.72 -4.26 -20.84
C LEU A 315 -7.40 -4.37 -22.33
N CYS A 316 -7.20 -3.25 -23.02
CA CYS A 316 -6.87 -3.24 -24.45
C CYS A 316 -5.56 -4.00 -24.75
N GLN A 317 -4.52 -3.79 -23.94
CA GLN A 317 -3.21 -4.43 -24.12
C GLN A 317 -3.26 -5.95 -23.89
N HIS A 318 -4.06 -6.39 -22.92
CA HIS A 318 -4.12 -7.81 -22.56
C HIS A 318 -4.94 -8.63 -23.56
N TYR A 319 -6.09 -8.09 -23.98
CA TYR A 319 -6.99 -8.77 -24.91
C TYR A 319 -6.66 -8.51 -26.38
N GLU A 320 -5.58 -7.76 -26.65
CA GLU A 320 -5.16 -7.36 -28.00
C GLU A 320 -6.29 -6.72 -28.81
N VAL A 321 -7.13 -5.93 -28.11
CA VAL A 321 -8.21 -5.16 -28.73
C VAL A 321 -7.80 -3.71 -28.87
N GLU A 322 -8.27 -3.07 -29.93
CA GLU A 322 -7.96 -1.66 -30.18
C GLU A 322 -8.69 -0.74 -29.16
N ARG A 323 -9.88 -1.14 -28.66
CA ARG A 323 -10.73 -0.28 -27.81
C ARG A 323 -11.55 -1.06 -26.78
N CYS A 324 -12.00 -0.34 -25.75
CA CYS A 324 -12.99 -0.80 -24.78
C CYS A 324 -14.21 0.13 -24.78
N ALA A 325 -15.41 -0.44 -24.61
CA ALA A 325 -16.62 0.31 -24.29
C ALA A 325 -16.81 0.42 -22.77
N LEU A 326 -17.54 1.44 -22.33
CA LEU A 326 -17.95 1.64 -20.94
C LEU A 326 -19.48 1.61 -20.86
N VAL A 327 -20.01 0.78 -19.98
CA VAL A 327 -21.46 0.64 -19.77
C VAL A 327 -21.77 0.71 -18.28
N THR A 328 -22.77 1.51 -17.91
CA THR A 328 -23.37 1.50 -16.56
C THR A 328 -24.87 1.71 -16.66
N GLU A 329 -25.63 1.08 -15.77
CA GLU A 329 -27.08 1.28 -15.63
C GLU A 329 -27.42 2.41 -14.64
N GLY A 330 -26.44 3.23 -14.26
CA GLY A 330 -26.58 4.23 -13.20
C GLY A 330 -26.74 3.61 -11.81
N ASN A 331 -26.36 2.34 -11.66
CA ASN A 331 -26.24 1.62 -10.38
C ASN A 331 -24.75 1.57 -9.96
N ASN A 332 -24.39 0.67 -9.04
CA ASN A 332 -23.01 0.53 -8.57
C ASN A 332 -22.16 -0.41 -9.43
N CYS A 333 -22.60 -0.66 -10.67
CA CYS A 333 -21.87 -1.46 -11.63
C CYS A 333 -21.40 -0.58 -12.78
N LEU A 334 -20.11 -0.74 -13.13
CA LEU A 334 -19.50 -0.17 -14.31
C LEU A 334 -18.75 -1.30 -15.01
N SER A 335 -19.13 -1.55 -16.25
CA SER A 335 -18.53 -2.58 -17.10
C SER A 335 -17.60 -1.94 -18.10
N LEU A 336 -16.36 -2.44 -18.17
CA LEU A 336 -15.43 -2.19 -19.26
C LEU A 336 -15.45 -3.41 -20.18
N ILE A 337 -15.79 -3.21 -21.44
CA ILE A 337 -16.04 -4.29 -22.41
C ILE A 337 -15.00 -4.18 -23.54
N PRO A 338 -14.00 -5.07 -23.61
CA PRO A 338 -13.09 -5.18 -24.75
C PRO A 338 -13.86 -5.41 -26.05
N LEU A 339 -13.60 -4.61 -27.09
CA LEU A 339 -14.28 -4.72 -28.37
C LEU A 339 -13.41 -5.52 -29.36
N HIS A 340 -13.72 -6.80 -29.50
CA HIS A 340 -12.99 -7.73 -30.37
C HIS A 340 -13.39 -7.60 -31.84
N GLY A 341 -12.46 -7.91 -32.76
CA GLY A 341 -12.72 -7.93 -34.20
C GLY A 341 -12.69 -6.56 -34.89
N LEU A 342 -12.27 -5.51 -34.19
CA LEU A 342 -12.08 -4.18 -34.76
C LEU A 342 -10.79 -4.09 -35.57
N THR A 343 -10.79 -3.26 -36.62
CA THR A 343 -9.58 -2.90 -37.38
C THR A 343 -8.98 -1.59 -36.87
N LYS A 344 -7.69 -1.36 -37.13
CA LYS A 344 -7.01 -0.08 -36.83
C LYS A 344 -7.65 1.10 -37.54
N ASP A 345 -8.09 0.89 -38.78
CA ASP A 345 -8.87 1.88 -39.51
C ASP A 345 -10.30 1.88 -38.97
N TRP A 346 -10.74 3.02 -38.45
CA TRP A 346 -12.11 3.18 -37.98
C TRP A 346 -13.09 3.08 -39.15
N LYS A 347 -14.13 2.26 -38.98
CA LYS A 347 -15.28 2.16 -39.89
C LYS A 347 -16.54 2.02 -39.06
N PRO A 348 -17.66 2.63 -39.47
CA PRO A 348 -18.90 2.50 -38.73
C PRO A 348 -19.38 1.05 -38.75
N ILE A 349 -19.71 0.50 -37.58
CA ILE A 349 -20.35 -0.81 -37.44
C ILE A 349 -21.70 -0.56 -36.78
N ILE A 350 -22.78 -0.78 -37.54
CA ILE A 350 -24.14 -0.49 -37.12
C ILE A 350 -24.89 -1.81 -37.00
N SER A 351 -25.61 -2.00 -35.88
CA SER A 351 -26.48 -3.15 -35.69
C SER A 351 -27.81 -2.99 -36.45
N ASP A 352 -28.18 -4.01 -37.21
CA ASP A 352 -29.52 -4.10 -37.85
C ASP A 352 -30.63 -4.43 -36.84
N LEU A 353 -30.26 -4.92 -35.65
CA LEU A 353 -31.21 -5.21 -34.58
C LEU A 353 -31.70 -3.90 -33.96
N LYS A 354 -33.00 -3.67 -34.03
CA LYS A 354 -33.69 -2.59 -33.33
C LYS A 354 -34.42 -3.12 -32.11
N GLU A 355 -34.44 -2.36 -31.03
CA GLU A 355 -35.23 -2.69 -29.84
C GLU A 355 -35.86 -1.43 -29.25
N PHE A 356 -37.05 -1.57 -28.67
CA PHE A 356 -37.72 -0.48 -27.96
C PHE A 356 -38.37 -1.02 -26.71
N HIS A 357 -38.13 -0.34 -25.59
CA HIS A 357 -38.68 -0.68 -24.31
C HIS A 357 -39.20 0.60 -23.64
N GLU A 358 -40.52 0.66 -23.43
CA GLU A 358 -41.14 1.73 -22.65
C GLU A 358 -40.75 1.65 -21.17
N THR A 359 -40.50 0.43 -20.66
CA THR A 359 -40.07 0.17 -19.29
C THR A 359 -38.76 -0.61 -19.26
N PHE A 360 -37.97 -0.44 -18.19
CA PHE A 360 -36.64 -1.03 -18.07
C PHE A 360 -36.68 -2.56 -18.13
N PRO A 361 -36.08 -3.19 -19.16
CA PRO A 361 -36.15 -4.64 -19.37
C PRO A 361 -35.19 -5.45 -18.49
N GLY A 362 -34.45 -4.78 -17.59
CA GLY A 362 -33.42 -5.40 -16.76
C GLY A 362 -31.98 -5.19 -17.27
N TYR A 363 -31.80 -4.50 -18.39
CA TYR A 363 -30.49 -4.11 -18.94
C TYR A 363 -30.61 -2.79 -19.73
N VAL A 364 -29.49 -2.13 -19.97
CA VAL A 364 -29.37 -1.03 -20.94
C VAL A 364 -28.57 -1.49 -22.14
N SER A 365 -28.83 -0.89 -23.29
CA SER A 365 -28.23 -1.27 -24.55
C SER A 365 -28.10 -0.06 -25.45
N SER A 366 -27.06 -0.09 -26.29
CA SER A 366 -26.78 0.97 -27.24
C SER A 366 -27.47 0.81 -28.58
N LYS A 367 -28.21 -0.28 -28.79
CA LYS A 367 -29.00 -0.52 -30.00
C LYS A 367 -29.98 0.62 -30.25
N ASP A 368 -30.15 0.97 -31.51
CA ASP A 368 -31.20 1.87 -31.94
C ASP A 368 -32.60 1.29 -31.71
N GLY A 369 -33.56 2.18 -31.45
CA GLY A 369 -34.98 1.91 -31.58
C GLY A 369 -35.54 2.19 -32.97
N PRO A 370 -36.84 1.93 -33.19
CA PRO A 370 -37.55 2.43 -34.36
C PRO A 370 -37.58 3.96 -34.33
N MET A 371 -37.72 4.57 -35.51
CA MET A 371 -37.80 6.03 -35.63
C MET A 371 -39.06 6.56 -34.93
N ILE A 372 -38.87 7.49 -34.00
CA ILE A 372 -39.95 8.14 -33.25
C ILE A 372 -40.61 9.21 -34.11
N ALA A 373 -41.94 9.32 -34.03
CA ALA A 373 -42.70 10.37 -34.70
C ALA A 373 -42.31 11.77 -34.18
N ALA A 374 -42.26 12.76 -35.08
CA ALA A 374 -41.72 14.09 -34.77
C ALA A 374 -42.47 14.80 -33.64
N ASP A 375 -43.80 14.66 -33.59
CA ASP A 375 -44.67 15.20 -32.53
C ASP A 375 -44.32 14.64 -31.15
N THR A 376 -44.12 13.32 -31.06
CA THR A 376 -43.72 12.65 -29.82
C THR A 376 -42.33 13.11 -29.39
N LEU A 377 -41.42 13.31 -30.35
CA LEU A 377 -40.06 13.75 -30.07
C LEU A 377 -40.01 15.22 -29.62
N ASP A 378 -40.88 16.07 -30.17
CA ASP A 378 -41.07 17.46 -29.74
C ASP A 378 -41.59 17.53 -28.30
N ASP A 379 -42.58 16.72 -27.94
CA ASP A 379 -43.12 16.66 -26.57
C ASP A 379 -42.06 16.23 -25.56
N VAL A 380 -41.28 15.20 -25.89
CA VAL A 380 -40.16 14.71 -25.07
C VAL A 380 -39.06 15.79 -24.98
N CYS A 381 -38.75 16.48 -26.08
CA CYS A 381 -37.77 17.56 -26.12
C CYS A 381 -38.17 18.72 -25.21
N LEU A 382 -39.41 19.21 -25.32
CA LEU A 382 -39.95 20.28 -24.48
C LEU A 382 -39.92 19.90 -23.00
N LYS A 383 -40.25 18.64 -22.69
CA LYS A 383 -40.23 18.11 -21.33
C LYS A 383 -38.82 18.16 -20.72
N VAL A 384 -37.79 17.74 -21.47
CA VAL A 384 -36.40 17.77 -20.99
C VAL A 384 -35.84 19.20 -20.98
N GLN A 385 -36.16 20.04 -21.97
CA GLN A 385 -35.79 21.46 -21.99
C GLN A 385 -36.32 22.22 -20.78
N LYS A 386 -37.56 21.94 -20.37
CA LYS A 386 -38.16 22.51 -19.17
C LYS A 386 -37.39 22.11 -17.91
N ALA A 387 -36.94 20.85 -17.81
CA ALA A 387 -36.15 20.36 -16.69
C ALA A 387 -34.70 20.88 -16.71
N SER A 388 -34.14 21.17 -17.88
CA SER A 388 -32.78 21.68 -18.05
C SER A 388 -32.66 23.20 -17.94
N GLY A 389 -33.79 23.92 -18.06
CA GLY A 389 -33.83 25.37 -18.11
C GLY A 389 -33.32 25.96 -19.43
N LEU A 390 -33.23 25.16 -20.49
CA LEU A 390 -32.75 25.62 -21.80
C LEU A 390 -33.79 26.52 -22.47
N THR A 391 -33.37 27.70 -22.92
CA THR A 391 -34.20 28.68 -23.64
C THR A 391 -33.60 29.02 -25.00
N THR A 392 -34.43 29.46 -25.95
CA THR A 392 -33.98 29.93 -27.28
C THR A 392 -33.54 31.40 -27.24
N PRO A 393 -32.63 31.84 -28.13
CA PRO A 393 -31.99 31.08 -29.21
C PRO A 393 -30.88 30.14 -28.72
N PHE A 394 -30.70 28.99 -29.39
CA PHE A 394 -29.63 28.05 -29.06
C PHE A 394 -28.25 28.57 -29.48
N ASN A 395 -27.22 28.14 -28.78
CA ASN A 395 -25.84 28.41 -29.14
C ASN A 395 -25.33 27.40 -30.19
N TYR A 396 -25.18 27.87 -31.43
CA TYR A 396 -24.69 27.10 -32.58
C TYR A 396 -23.17 27.12 -32.76
N ARG A 397 -22.42 27.63 -31.77
CA ARG A 397 -20.95 27.64 -31.79
C ARG A 397 -20.40 26.22 -31.87
N PHE A 398 -19.53 26.00 -32.85
CA PHE A 398 -18.73 24.80 -33.05
C PHE A 398 -17.24 25.17 -32.93
N ASP A 399 -16.52 24.46 -32.08
CA ASP A 399 -15.12 24.75 -31.72
C ASP A 399 -14.11 23.89 -32.48
N GLY A 400 -14.48 23.44 -33.68
CA GLY A 400 -13.63 22.68 -34.60
C GLY A 400 -13.62 23.27 -36.01
N ASP A 401 -13.16 22.48 -36.98
CA ASP A 401 -13.17 22.86 -38.40
C ASP A 401 -14.60 23.14 -38.91
N PRO A 402 -14.92 24.37 -39.35
CA PRO A 402 -16.25 24.73 -39.87
C PRO A 402 -16.69 23.87 -41.07
N CYS A 403 -15.74 23.32 -41.84
CA CYS A 403 -16.01 22.44 -42.98
C CYS A 403 -16.23 20.98 -42.59
N ASN A 404 -16.16 20.64 -41.30
CA ASN A 404 -16.32 19.27 -40.83
C ASN A 404 -17.74 18.74 -41.13
N THR A 405 -17.82 17.68 -41.94
CA THR A 405 -19.08 17.08 -42.42
C THR A 405 -19.65 15.98 -41.51
N ASN A 406 -19.00 15.68 -40.38
CA ASN A 406 -19.50 14.69 -39.42
C ASN A 406 -20.91 15.06 -38.93
N LEU A 407 -21.75 14.05 -38.71
CA LEU A 407 -23.16 14.21 -38.33
C LEU A 407 -23.33 15.15 -37.13
N PHE A 408 -22.58 14.94 -36.05
CA PHE A 408 -22.73 15.75 -34.84
C PHE A 408 -22.21 17.17 -35.02
N SER A 409 -21.15 17.38 -35.81
CA SER A 409 -20.67 18.71 -36.16
C SER A 409 -21.76 19.54 -36.84
N ARG A 410 -22.50 18.93 -37.79
CA ARG A 410 -23.60 19.58 -38.52
C ARG A 410 -24.82 19.86 -37.63
N ILE A 411 -25.13 18.94 -36.70
CA ILE A 411 -26.17 19.13 -35.68
C ILE A 411 -25.81 20.31 -34.75
N ILE A 412 -24.56 20.37 -34.27
CA ILE A 412 -24.11 21.44 -33.37
C ILE A 412 -24.27 22.82 -34.04
N ARG A 413 -23.92 22.91 -35.33
CA ARG A 413 -24.03 24.14 -36.15
C ARG A 413 -25.45 24.47 -36.62
N GLY A 414 -26.44 23.59 -36.38
CA GLY A 414 -27.84 23.82 -36.76
C GLY A 414 -28.13 23.62 -38.25
N GLU A 415 -27.26 22.93 -38.98
CA GLU A 415 -27.48 22.61 -40.41
C GLU A 415 -28.48 21.48 -40.61
N LEU A 416 -28.73 20.70 -39.55
CA LEU A 416 -29.68 19.59 -39.52
C LEU A 416 -30.72 19.84 -38.43
N GLY A 417 -31.91 19.25 -38.60
CA GLY A 417 -32.93 19.23 -37.56
C GLY A 417 -32.37 18.62 -36.27
N GLN A 418 -32.65 19.26 -35.13
CA GLN A 418 -32.11 18.85 -33.83
C GLN A 418 -33.16 18.99 -32.73
N TYR A 419 -33.11 18.08 -31.77
CA TYR A 419 -33.93 18.09 -30.57
C TYR A 419 -33.05 18.40 -29.37
N ARG A 420 -32.49 19.62 -29.34
CA ARG A 420 -31.53 20.05 -28.34
C ARG A 420 -32.19 20.18 -26.97
N VAL A 421 -31.65 19.51 -25.97
CA VAL A 421 -32.24 19.47 -24.62
C VAL A 421 -31.37 20.13 -23.56
N TRP A 422 -30.07 20.27 -23.78
CA TRP A 422 -29.17 20.96 -22.86
C TRP A 422 -27.90 21.43 -23.59
N GLU A 423 -27.29 22.51 -23.12
CA GLU A 423 -25.99 22.95 -23.60
C GLU A 423 -25.20 23.73 -22.54
N ASN A 424 -23.88 23.79 -22.72
CA ASN A 424 -23.02 24.74 -22.02
C ASN A 424 -21.91 25.26 -22.97
N GLU A 425 -20.89 25.90 -22.41
CA GLU A 425 -19.75 26.43 -23.18
C GLU A 425 -18.97 25.37 -23.96
N ASP A 426 -18.94 24.12 -23.48
CA ASP A 426 -18.08 23.06 -24.02
C ASP A 426 -18.86 21.92 -24.72
N HIS A 427 -20.15 21.74 -24.44
CA HIS A 427 -20.94 20.55 -24.79
C HIS A 427 -22.39 20.87 -25.17
N VAL A 428 -22.99 19.93 -25.90
CA VAL A 428 -24.39 19.96 -26.36
C VAL A 428 -25.01 18.59 -26.17
N ALA A 429 -26.24 18.53 -25.67
CA ALA A 429 -27.05 17.31 -25.62
C ALA A 429 -28.34 17.44 -26.42
N PHE A 430 -28.70 16.39 -27.15
CA PHE A 430 -29.92 16.32 -27.97
C PHE A 430 -30.51 14.91 -27.96
N LEU A 431 -31.82 14.80 -28.19
CA LEU A 431 -32.50 13.52 -28.31
C LEU A 431 -32.14 12.84 -29.65
N THR A 432 -32.00 11.51 -29.61
CA THR A 432 -31.93 10.71 -30.84
C THR A 432 -33.34 10.38 -31.33
N PRO A 433 -33.62 10.48 -32.65
CA PRO A 433 -34.89 10.01 -33.21
C PRO A 433 -35.01 8.48 -33.20
N PHE A 434 -33.92 7.75 -32.95
CA PHE A 434 -33.87 6.28 -32.89
C PHE A 434 -33.76 5.80 -31.43
N ALA A 435 -34.49 6.43 -30.52
CA ALA A 435 -34.39 6.09 -29.10
C ALA A 435 -34.99 4.70 -28.83
N ASN A 436 -34.23 3.83 -28.16
CA ASN A 436 -34.74 2.53 -27.69
C ASN A 436 -35.51 2.62 -26.36
N THR A 437 -35.52 3.79 -25.72
CA THR A 437 -36.34 4.10 -24.55
C THR A 437 -36.69 5.60 -24.55
N PRO A 438 -37.80 6.03 -23.94
CA PRO A 438 -38.14 7.44 -23.88
C PRO A 438 -37.02 8.30 -23.26
N GLY A 439 -36.65 9.40 -23.91
CA GLY A 439 -35.63 10.32 -23.39
C GLY A 439 -34.17 9.92 -23.62
N PHE A 440 -33.91 8.91 -24.47
CA PHE A 440 -32.55 8.60 -24.90
C PHE A 440 -31.88 9.85 -25.49
N THR A 441 -30.82 10.29 -24.83
CA THR A 441 -30.12 11.53 -25.14
C THR A 441 -28.67 11.26 -25.51
N VAL A 442 -28.19 11.92 -26.57
CA VAL A 442 -26.79 11.91 -26.97
C VAL A 442 -26.14 13.21 -26.52
N LEU A 443 -25.05 13.12 -25.76
CA LEU A 443 -24.24 14.26 -25.31
C LEU A 443 -22.89 14.26 -26.04
N VAL A 444 -22.52 15.39 -26.60
CA VAL A 444 -21.29 15.57 -27.40
C VAL A 444 -20.54 16.85 -27.00
N PRO A 445 -19.20 16.90 -27.14
CA PRO A 445 -18.44 18.15 -27.07
C PRO A 445 -18.73 19.05 -28.29
N ARG A 446 -18.50 20.35 -28.15
CA ARG A 446 -18.63 21.34 -29.25
C ARG A 446 -17.52 21.27 -30.29
N ARG A 447 -16.46 20.52 -30.01
CA ARG A 447 -15.34 20.26 -30.92
C ARG A 447 -15.29 18.78 -31.27
N HIS A 448 -14.93 18.47 -32.50
CA HIS A 448 -14.75 17.09 -32.92
C HIS A 448 -13.57 16.45 -32.18
N LEU A 449 -13.86 15.44 -31.35
CA LEU A 449 -12.91 14.58 -30.68
C LEU A 449 -13.09 13.14 -31.14
N PRO A 450 -12.02 12.31 -31.15
CA PRO A 450 -12.12 10.89 -31.47
C PRO A 450 -13.19 10.19 -30.61
N SER A 451 -13.92 9.26 -31.22
CA SER A 451 -14.92 8.44 -30.53
C SER A 451 -14.38 7.57 -29.40
N ASP A 452 -13.10 7.21 -29.44
CA ASP A 452 -12.45 6.47 -28.36
C ASP A 452 -12.23 7.37 -27.14
N ILE A 453 -13.14 7.27 -26.19
CA ILE A 453 -13.16 8.10 -24.99
C ILE A 453 -11.95 7.88 -24.07
N PHE A 454 -11.24 6.75 -24.19
CA PHE A 454 -10.04 6.51 -23.39
C PHE A 454 -8.79 7.09 -24.04
N SER A 455 -8.86 7.47 -25.32
CA SER A 455 -7.76 8.09 -26.06
C SER A 455 -7.74 9.63 -25.99
N ILE A 456 -8.85 10.26 -25.60
CA ILE A 456 -8.93 11.73 -25.49
C ILE A 456 -8.16 12.26 -24.28
N ASP A 457 -7.81 13.55 -24.31
CA ASP A 457 -7.08 14.16 -23.21
C ASP A 457 -7.90 14.21 -21.90
N LYS A 458 -7.20 14.14 -20.76
CA LYS A 458 -7.81 14.07 -19.42
C LYS A 458 -8.71 15.27 -19.09
N ALA A 459 -8.45 16.45 -19.65
CA ALA A 459 -9.28 17.62 -19.37
C ALA A 459 -10.61 17.50 -20.11
N SER A 460 -10.58 17.14 -21.40
CA SER A 460 -11.77 16.86 -22.20
C SER A 460 -12.62 15.74 -21.60
N PHE A 461 -11.98 14.64 -21.17
CA PHE A 461 -12.68 13.53 -20.51
C PHE A 461 -13.44 14.00 -19.25
N ARG A 462 -12.78 14.75 -18.35
CA ARG A 462 -13.42 15.26 -17.13
C ARG A 462 -14.59 16.19 -17.42
N LYS A 463 -14.45 17.09 -18.41
CA LYS A 463 -15.52 18.00 -18.80
C LYS A 463 -16.72 17.23 -19.36
N LEU A 464 -16.47 16.22 -20.19
CA LEU A 464 -17.52 15.36 -20.74
C LEU A 464 -18.26 14.58 -19.65
N MET A 465 -17.53 13.97 -18.71
CA MET A 465 -18.15 13.26 -17.58
C MET A 465 -18.97 14.19 -16.68
N THR A 466 -18.48 15.41 -16.44
CA THR A 466 -19.22 16.43 -15.67
C THR A 466 -20.50 16.85 -16.39
N ALA A 467 -20.43 17.06 -17.70
CA ALA A 467 -21.61 17.36 -18.51
C ALA A 467 -22.60 16.19 -18.51
N ALA A 468 -22.12 14.96 -18.64
CA ALA A 468 -22.95 13.75 -18.63
C ALA A 468 -23.71 13.59 -17.31
N HIS A 469 -23.02 13.85 -16.18
CA HIS A 469 -23.65 13.86 -14.85
C HIS A 469 -24.79 14.88 -14.75
N ARG A 470 -24.59 16.10 -15.26
CA ARG A 470 -25.62 17.15 -15.26
C ARG A 470 -26.81 16.81 -16.14
N VAL A 471 -26.57 16.36 -17.38
CA VAL A 471 -27.65 15.97 -18.30
C VAL A 471 -28.43 14.78 -17.75
N ALA A 472 -27.76 13.79 -17.15
CA ALA A 472 -28.42 12.67 -16.49
C ALA A 472 -29.32 13.13 -15.33
N ALA A 473 -28.96 14.18 -14.57
CA ALA A 473 -29.82 14.77 -13.56
C ALA A 473 -31.08 15.38 -14.18
N HIS A 474 -30.94 16.19 -15.23
CA HIS A 474 -32.08 16.78 -15.93
C HIS A 474 -33.02 15.72 -16.54
N LEU A 475 -32.47 14.60 -17.03
CA LEU A 475 -33.27 13.49 -17.52
C LEU A 475 -34.04 12.79 -16.40
N LYS A 476 -33.40 12.54 -15.25
CA LYS A 476 -34.08 11.99 -14.07
C LYS A 476 -35.23 12.88 -13.63
N ASP A 477 -35.02 14.18 -13.57
CA ASP A 477 -36.04 15.15 -13.18
C ASP A 477 -37.17 15.23 -14.21
N ALA A 478 -36.84 15.25 -15.51
CA ALA A 478 -37.81 15.29 -16.58
C ALA A 478 -38.76 14.09 -16.54
N PHE A 479 -38.21 12.87 -16.38
CA PHE A 479 -39.00 11.63 -16.44
C PHE A 479 -39.44 11.08 -15.08
N GLY A 480 -39.03 11.69 -13.97
CA GLY A 480 -39.31 11.18 -12.63
C GLY A 480 -38.62 9.84 -12.34
N VAL A 481 -37.52 9.53 -13.03
CA VAL A 481 -36.80 8.25 -12.88
C VAL A 481 -35.65 8.37 -11.89
N SER A 482 -35.37 7.29 -11.16
CA SER A 482 -34.32 7.28 -10.13
C SER A 482 -32.91 7.04 -10.69
N ARG A 483 -32.80 6.49 -11.90
CA ARG A 483 -31.54 6.08 -12.53
C ARG A 483 -31.47 6.53 -13.98
N CYS A 484 -30.26 6.80 -14.43
CA CYS A 484 -29.94 7.03 -15.84
C CYS A 484 -28.69 6.20 -16.16
N GLY A 485 -28.79 5.30 -17.13
CA GLY A 485 -27.67 4.57 -17.68
C GLY A 485 -26.78 5.47 -18.54
N MET A 486 -25.53 5.05 -18.72
CA MET A 486 -24.54 5.72 -19.55
C MET A 486 -23.78 4.68 -20.37
N ILE A 487 -23.63 4.94 -21.67
CA ILE A 487 -22.84 4.10 -22.57
C ILE A 487 -21.83 4.97 -23.34
N PHE A 488 -20.58 4.53 -23.35
CA PHE A 488 -19.50 5.01 -24.22
C PHE A 488 -19.10 3.86 -25.13
N GLU A 489 -19.45 3.97 -26.40
CA GLU A 489 -19.26 2.92 -27.40
C GLU A 489 -18.52 3.48 -28.61
N GLY A 490 -19.05 4.56 -29.21
CA GLY A 490 -18.30 5.37 -30.17
C GLY A 490 -18.09 4.76 -31.56
N PHE A 491 -18.70 3.61 -31.89
CA PHE A 491 -18.39 2.92 -33.16
C PHE A 491 -19.39 3.15 -34.29
N GLU A 492 -20.57 3.70 -34.01
CA GLU A 492 -21.52 4.13 -35.05
C GLU A 492 -21.07 5.44 -35.72
N ILE A 493 -20.55 6.37 -34.92
CA ILE A 493 -20.11 7.70 -35.35
C ILE A 493 -18.78 8.01 -34.69
N ASP A 494 -17.76 8.30 -35.50
CA ASP A 494 -16.46 8.73 -34.99
C ASP A 494 -16.57 10.16 -34.46
N TYR A 495 -16.99 10.28 -33.21
CA TYR A 495 -17.09 11.52 -32.47
C TYR A 495 -17.22 11.17 -30.99
N ALA A 496 -16.50 11.79 -30.06
CA ALA A 496 -16.66 11.52 -28.63
C ALA A 496 -18.12 11.78 -28.19
N HIS A 497 -18.85 10.78 -27.72
CA HIS A 497 -20.24 10.95 -27.33
C HIS A 497 -20.65 10.02 -26.20
N VAL A 498 -21.65 10.45 -25.44
CA VAL A 498 -22.27 9.68 -24.36
C VAL A 498 -23.72 9.42 -24.71
N LYS A 499 -24.12 8.14 -24.69
CA LYS A 499 -25.52 7.72 -24.78
C LYS A 499 -26.09 7.69 -23.35
N LEU A 500 -27.01 8.59 -23.03
CA LEU A 500 -27.68 8.72 -21.72
C LEU A 500 -29.09 8.14 -21.81
N ILE A 501 -29.38 7.15 -20.97
CA ILE A 501 -30.57 6.30 -21.08
C ILE A 501 -31.36 6.35 -19.76
N PRO A 502 -32.48 7.09 -19.68
CA PRO A 502 -33.34 7.11 -18.49
C PRO A 502 -33.92 5.73 -18.19
N ILE A 503 -33.92 5.31 -16.93
CA ILE A 503 -34.36 3.97 -16.52
C ILE A 503 -35.82 4.03 -16.04
N HIS A 504 -36.76 3.78 -16.97
CA HIS A 504 -38.20 3.78 -16.68
C HIS A 504 -38.63 2.49 -15.95
N THR A 505 -38.48 2.44 -14.63
CA THR A 505 -39.04 1.31 -13.85
C THR A 505 -40.56 1.38 -13.87
N ALA A 506 -41.25 0.24 -14.00
CA ALA A 506 -42.71 0.21 -13.95
C ALA A 506 -43.23 0.84 -12.66
N ASP A 507 -44.09 1.86 -12.78
CA ASP A 507 -44.73 2.53 -11.66
C ASP A 507 -45.63 1.56 -10.89
N VAL A 508 -45.25 1.25 -9.65
CA VAL A 508 -46.25 1.00 -8.60
C VAL A 508 -46.80 2.39 -8.25
N THR A 509 -47.86 2.76 -8.95
CA THR A 509 -48.67 3.93 -8.58
C THR A 509 -49.17 3.77 -7.14
N TYR A 510 -48.97 4.82 -6.35
CA TYR A 510 -49.48 4.95 -4.99
C TYR A 510 -51.01 4.89 -5.00
N ALA A 511 -51.58 3.76 -4.57
CA ALA A 511 -52.96 3.66 -4.09
C ALA A 511 -52.96 2.78 -2.81
N PRO A 512 -53.67 3.17 -1.75
CA PRO A 512 -53.54 2.53 -0.44
C PRO A 512 -54.06 1.08 -0.47
N TYR A 513 -53.31 0.21 0.21
CA TYR A 513 -53.62 -1.19 0.46
C TYR A 513 -55.10 -1.38 0.85
N SER A 514 -55.90 -1.94 -0.05
CA SER A 514 -57.01 -2.82 0.32
C SER A 514 -56.55 -4.26 0.04
N ALA A 515 -56.86 -5.14 0.97
CA ALA A 515 -56.33 -6.49 1.06
C ALA A 515 -56.79 -7.41 -0.08
N SER A 516 -55.95 -8.40 -0.39
CA SER A 516 -56.20 -9.64 -1.15
C SER A 516 -56.12 -9.59 -2.69
N GLY A 517 -55.05 -10.19 -3.25
CA GLY A 517 -54.89 -10.50 -4.69
C GLY A 517 -53.45 -10.86 -5.09
N PRO A 518 -53.21 -11.72 -6.10
CA PRO A 518 -52.05 -12.64 -6.16
C PRO A 518 -50.73 -12.07 -6.74
N SER A 519 -49.65 -12.78 -6.37
CA SER A 519 -48.20 -12.63 -6.66
C SER A 519 -47.75 -11.85 -7.93
N PRO A 520 -46.66 -11.04 -7.86
CA PRO A 520 -45.98 -10.55 -9.06
C PRO A 520 -45.07 -11.63 -9.70
N ALA A 521 -44.90 -11.47 -11.01
CA ALA A 521 -44.39 -12.42 -11.99
C ALA A 521 -42.92 -12.88 -11.82
N ALA A 522 -42.61 -14.02 -12.45
CA ALA A 522 -41.31 -14.68 -12.46
C ALA A 522 -40.17 -13.82 -13.07
N PRO A 523 -38.91 -14.02 -12.64
CA PRO A 523 -37.75 -13.29 -13.17
C PRO A 523 -37.43 -13.69 -14.61
N ILE A 524 -37.10 -12.69 -15.44
CA ILE A 524 -36.74 -12.83 -16.85
C ILE A 524 -35.44 -13.63 -16.99
N THR A 525 -35.48 -14.70 -17.79
CA THR A 525 -34.43 -15.72 -18.00
C THR A 525 -33.56 -15.49 -19.26
N THR A 526 -33.40 -14.26 -19.73
CA THR A 526 -32.65 -13.97 -20.97
C THR A 526 -31.18 -13.70 -20.69
N VAL A 527 -30.30 -14.57 -21.20
CA VAL A 527 -28.85 -14.39 -21.24
C VAL A 527 -28.46 -13.84 -22.61
N ALA A 528 -27.53 -12.88 -22.69
CA ALA A 528 -27.04 -12.39 -23.99
C ALA A 528 -26.34 -13.54 -24.75
N PRO A 529 -26.52 -13.69 -26.07
CA PRO A 529 -25.71 -14.63 -26.85
C PRO A 529 -24.24 -14.23 -26.77
N PHE A 530 -23.35 -15.20 -26.59
CA PHE A 530 -21.90 -14.95 -26.70
C PHE A 530 -21.57 -14.65 -28.16
N GLN A 531 -20.87 -13.54 -28.39
CA GLN A 531 -20.38 -13.12 -29.70
C GLN A 531 -18.88 -12.91 -29.59
N GLU A 532 -18.13 -13.51 -30.52
CA GLU A 532 -16.66 -13.43 -30.52
C GLU A 532 -16.16 -12.07 -31.02
N THR A 533 -16.94 -11.42 -31.88
CA THR A 533 -16.61 -10.11 -32.46
C THR A 533 -17.72 -9.10 -32.20
N TYR A 534 -17.33 -7.83 -32.12
CA TYR A 534 -18.23 -6.71 -31.92
C TYR A 534 -19.27 -6.59 -33.04
N GLN A 535 -20.55 -6.59 -32.68
CA GLN A 535 -21.68 -6.60 -33.62
C GLN A 535 -22.35 -5.23 -33.82
N GLY A 536 -21.70 -4.12 -33.42
CA GLY A 536 -22.28 -2.78 -33.57
C GLY A 536 -23.24 -2.37 -32.45
N TYR A 537 -23.22 -3.06 -31.30
CA TYR A 537 -23.87 -2.57 -30.07
C TYR A 537 -23.21 -3.19 -28.82
N VAL A 538 -23.39 -2.54 -27.67
CA VAL A 538 -23.04 -3.07 -26.35
C VAL A 538 -24.26 -3.04 -25.43
N SER A 539 -24.29 -3.93 -24.44
CA SER A 539 -25.34 -3.95 -23.43
C SER A 539 -24.79 -4.33 -22.05
N SER A 540 -25.55 -4.02 -20.99
CA SER A 540 -25.26 -4.50 -19.64
C SER A 540 -25.73 -5.94 -19.39
N LEU A 541 -26.38 -6.58 -20.36
CA LEU A 541 -26.88 -7.94 -20.25
C LEU A 541 -25.72 -8.93 -20.10
N SER A 542 -25.77 -9.78 -19.07
CA SER A 542 -24.72 -10.78 -18.84
C SER A 542 -24.71 -11.83 -19.94
N GLY A 543 -23.51 -12.17 -20.43
CA GLY A 543 -23.28 -13.30 -21.32
C GLY A 543 -23.37 -14.66 -20.59
N PRO A 544 -23.24 -15.77 -21.32
CA PRO A 544 -23.26 -17.11 -20.73
C PRO A 544 -22.05 -17.32 -19.82
N LEU A 545 -22.22 -18.22 -18.84
CA LEU A 545 -21.13 -18.57 -17.90
C LEU A 545 -19.92 -19.11 -18.68
N CYS A 546 -18.73 -18.58 -18.41
CA CYS A 546 -17.48 -19.10 -18.96
C CYS A 546 -17.29 -20.56 -18.48
N LYS A 547 -17.20 -21.50 -19.43
CA LYS A 547 -17.01 -22.93 -19.13
C LYS A 547 -15.56 -23.27 -18.78
N ASP A 548 -14.61 -22.46 -19.23
CA ASP A 548 -13.17 -22.65 -19.02
C ASP A 548 -12.65 -21.71 -17.92
N THR A 549 -12.90 -22.10 -16.68
CA THR A 549 -12.49 -21.31 -15.50
C THR A 549 -10.98 -21.29 -15.28
N GLU A 550 -10.24 -22.30 -15.77
CA GLU A 550 -8.78 -22.37 -15.64
C GLU A 550 -8.10 -21.34 -16.54
N SER A 551 -8.49 -21.24 -17.81
CA SER A 551 -7.99 -20.21 -18.73
C SER A 551 -8.30 -18.79 -18.23
N LEU A 552 -9.50 -18.59 -17.66
CA LEU A 552 -9.86 -17.32 -17.03
C LEU A 552 -8.97 -16.97 -15.83
N ALA A 553 -8.63 -17.96 -14.98
CA ALA A 553 -7.72 -17.78 -13.85
C ALA A 553 -6.28 -17.45 -14.32
N VAL A 554 -5.77 -18.17 -15.32
CA VAL A 554 -4.45 -17.93 -15.93
C VAL A 554 -4.39 -16.56 -16.59
N SER A 555 -5.44 -16.16 -17.32
CA SER A 555 -5.58 -14.83 -17.93
C SER A 555 -5.58 -13.72 -16.87
N THR A 556 -6.26 -13.95 -15.74
CA THR A 556 -6.26 -13.05 -14.58
C THR A 556 -4.87 -12.93 -13.95
N LEU A 557 -4.14 -14.04 -13.79
CA LEU A 557 -2.77 -14.03 -13.29
C LEU A 557 -1.81 -13.31 -14.24
N LYS A 558 -1.97 -13.49 -15.57
CA LYS A 558 -1.19 -12.78 -16.59
C LYS A 558 -1.46 -11.27 -16.62
N MET A 559 -2.72 -10.85 -16.43
CA MET A 559 -3.06 -9.43 -16.27
C MET A 559 -2.41 -8.83 -15.02
N ARG A 560 -2.44 -9.58 -13.91
CA ARG A 560 -1.80 -9.18 -12.64
C ARG A 560 -0.28 -9.10 -12.77
N SER A 561 0.35 -10.05 -13.48
CA SER A 561 1.80 -10.13 -13.64
C SER A 561 2.37 -9.09 -14.62
N LYS A 562 1.66 -8.77 -15.72
CA LYS A 562 2.10 -7.77 -16.72
C LYS A 562 1.98 -6.34 -16.23
N HIS A 563 1.09 -6.07 -15.27
CA HIS A 563 0.78 -4.70 -14.82
C HIS A 563 0.81 -4.55 -13.30
N HIS A 564 1.66 -5.31 -12.62
CA HIS A 564 2.17 -4.85 -11.33
C HIS A 564 2.66 -3.41 -11.54
N VAL A 565 1.95 -2.44 -10.99
CA VAL A 565 2.62 -1.29 -10.39
C VAL A 565 3.47 -1.93 -9.30
N LYS A 566 4.67 -2.38 -9.67
CA LYS A 566 5.71 -2.73 -8.72
C LYS A 566 5.90 -1.43 -7.95
N THR A 567 5.37 -1.36 -6.74
CA THR A 567 5.74 -0.29 -5.81
C THR A 567 7.20 -0.53 -5.49
N HIS A 568 8.06 -0.02 -6.36
CA HIS A 568 9.49 0.03 -6.14
C HIS A 568 9.69 1.01 -4.99
N ILE A 569 9.89 0.48 -3.79
CA ILE A 569 10.13 1.32 -2.61
C ILE A 569 11.52 1.92 -2.79
N LEU A 570 11.57 3.20 -3.12
CA LEU A 570 12.83 3.93 -3.24
C LEU A 570 13.32 4.35 -1.84
N PRO A 571 14.64 4.35 -1.61
CA PRO A 571 15.19 4.86 -0.36
C PRO A 571 14.90 6.36 -0.22
N PRO A 572 14.51 6.83 0.98
CA PRO A 572 14.16 8.23 1.18
C PRO A 572 15.37 9.16 1.28
N ARG A 573 16.61 8.65 1.25
CA ARG A 573 17.86 9.41 1.46
C ARG A 573 17.83 10.27 2.73
N SER A 574 17.16 9.74 3.76
CA SER A 574 16.85 10.52 4.97
C SER A 574 18.09 10.81 5.82
N TRP A 575 19.21 10.11 5.56
CA TRP A 575 20.52 10.44 6.11
C TRP A 575 20.97 11.87 5.74
N GLY A 576 20.43 12.46 4.67
CA GLY A 576 20.67 13.86 4.31
C GLY A 576 20.02 14.89 5.24
N CYS A 577 19.12 14.46 6.13
CA CYS A 577 18.43 15.33 7.09
C CYS A 577 18.42 14.69 8.49
N PRO A 578 19.52 14.79 9.27
CA PRO A 578 19.66 14.09 10.55
C PRO A 578 18.53 14.34 11.55
N SER A 579 17.93 15.53 11.54
CA SER A 579 16.84 15.91 12.44
C SER A 579 15.51 15.20 12.16
N SER A 580 15.24 14.83 10.90
CA SER A 580 14.02 14.13 10.48
C SER A 580 14.23 12.63 10.22
N HIS A 581 15.49 12.19 10.11
CA HIS A 581 15.88 10.80 9.84
C HIS A 581 15.12 9.80 10.73
N ARG A 582 15.10 10.00 12.05
CA ARG A 582 14.39 9.12 12.99
C ARG A 582 12.90 8.96 12.66
N THR A 583 12.25 10.06 12.25
CA THR A 583 10.82 10.05 11.91
C THR A 583 10.60 9.30 10.61
N THR A 584 11.49 9.50 9.63
CA THR A 584 11.45 8.76 8.37
C THR A 584 11.71 7.27 8.57
N VAL A 585 12.65 6.88 9.43
CA VAL A 585 12.93 5.48 9.76
C VAL A 585 11.70 4.78 10.32
N LEU A 586 10.92 5.44 11.19
CA LEU A 586 9.72 4.86 11.81
C LEU A 586 8.51 4.76 10.86
N GLN A 587 8.50 5.50 9.74
CA GLN A 587 7.32 5.63 8.87
C GLN A 587 7.54 5.06 7.47
N HIS A 588 8.77 5.05 6.98
CA HIS A 588 9.05 4.77 5.58
C HIS A 588 9.27 3.26 5.35
N PRO A 589 8.54 2.62 4.41
CA PRO A 589 8.62 1.19 4.15
C PRO A 589 10.04 0.66 3.85
N TRP A 590 10.91 1.51 3.28
CA TRP A 590 12.32 1.17 3.05
C TRP A 590 13.02 0.62 4.29
N TYR A 591 12.93 1.33 5.41
CA TYR A 591 13.64 0.95 6.64
C TYR A 591 13.01 -0.26 7.31
N GLN A 592 11.70 -0.47 7.15
CA GLN A 592 11.04 -1.71 7.58
C GLN A 592 11.58 -2.91 6.81
N LYS A 593 11.67 -2.82 5.48
CA LYS A 593 12.20 -3.90 4.62
C LYS A 593 13.67 -4.15 4.92
N LEU A 594 14.46 -3.09 5.07
CA LEU A 594 15.86 -3.16 5.47
C LEU A 594 16.05 -3.87 6.82
N PHE A 595 15.25 -3.53 7.82
CA PHE A 595 15.30 -4.17 9.15
C PHE A 595 15.05 -5.68 9.07
N PHE A 596 13.98 -6.10 8.38
CA PHE A 596 13.68 -7.52 8.20
C PHE A 596 14.76 -8.25 7.39
N THR A 597 15.39 -7.61 6.41
CA THR A 597 16.53 -8.20 5.71
C THR A 597 17.76 -8.31 6.61
N GLN A 598 18.03 -7.32 7.48
CA GLN A 598 19.12 -7.37 8.46
C GLN A 598 18.91 -8.51 9.47
N ASP A 599 17.68 -8.69 9.95
CA ASP A 599 17.28 -9.81 10.81
C ASP A 599 17.50 -11.17 10.12
N ALA A 600 17.05 -11.29 8.87
CA ALA A 600 17.26 -12.49 8.06
C ALA A 600 18.76 -12.80 7.87
N ILE A 601 19.59 -11.80 7.57
CA ILE A 601 21.04 -11.95 7.45
C ILE A 601 21.62 -12.42 8.79
N PHE A 602 21.29 -11.80 9.91
CA PHE A 602 21.79 -12.18 11.23
C PHE A 602 21.50 -13.65 11.54
N HIS A 603 20.24 -14.08 11.41
CA HIS A 603 19.83 -15.45 11.70
C HIS A 603 20.44 -16.46 10.72
N ALA A 604 20.53 -16.12 9.44
CA ALA A 604 21.20 -16.95 8.43
C ALA A 604 22.70 -17.11 8.73
N SER A 605 23.39 -16.05 9.16
CA SER A 605 24.81 -16.09 9.54
C SER A 605 25.03 -16.95 10.77
N VAL A 606 24.24 -16.76 11.83
CA VAL A 606 24.35 -17.57 13.05
C VAL A 606 24.09 -19.05 12.75
N ALA A 607 23.06 -19.36 11.97
CA ALA A 607 22.76 -20.73 11.56
C ALA A 607 23.91 -21.34 10.74
N PHE A 608 24.47 -20.59 9.79
CA PHE A 608 25.59 -21.03 8.99
C PHE A 608 26.82 -21.37 9.85
N PHE A 609 27.28 -20.45 10.68
CA PHE A 609 28.49 -20.68 11.47
C PHE A 609 28.31 -21.77 12.53
N GLN A 610 27.24 -21.72 13.30
CA GLN A 610 27.07 -22.65 14.42
C GLN A 610 26.58 -24.03 13.99
N LYS A 611 25.50 -24.08 13.19
CA LYS A 611 24.84 -25.36 12.87
C LYS A 611 25.55 -26.09 11.74
N ARG A 612 26.13 -25.37 10.77
CA ARG A 612 26.76 -25.98 9.60
C ARG A 612 28.26 -26.20 9.77
N LEU A 613 28.98 -25.23 10.34
CA LEU A 613 30.45 -25.29 10.47
C LEU A 613 30.94 -25.60 11.89
N GLY A 614 30.10 -25.47 12.92
CA GLY A 614 30.49 -25.66 14.31
C GLY A 614 31.38 -24.54 14.89
N TYR A 615 31.41 -23.38 14.24
CA TYR A 615 32.22 -22.23 14.64
C TYR A 615 31.63 -21.58 15.91
N LYS A 616 32.48 -20.92 16.70
CA LYS A 616 32.07 -20.29 17.97
C LYS A 616 31.94 -18.78 17.84
N TYR A 617 30.89 -18.25 18.46
CA TYR A 617 30.67 -16.80 18.53
C TYR A 617 31.57 -16.16 19.59
N CYS A 618 32.22 -15.05 19.26
CA CYS A 618 33.12 -14.33 20.16
C CYS A 618 32.50 -13.02 20.64
N PHE A 619 32.53 -12.81 21.97
CA PHE A 619 32.30 -11.49 22.55
C PHE A 619 33.58 -10.67 22.47
N VAL A 620 33.61 -9.69 21.55
CA VAL A 620 34.79 -8.87 21.25
C VAL A 620 34.61 -7.44 21.77
N PRO A 621 35.67 -6.80 22.33
CA PRO A 621 35.61 -5.40 22.73
C PRO A 621 35.65 -4.47 21.51
N VAL A 622 34.91 -3.37 21.58
CA VAL A 622 34.91 -2.33 20.53
C VAL A 622 36.00 -1.27 20.72
N THR A 623 36.72 -1.31 21.83
CA THR A 623 37.86 -0.43 22.12
C THR A 623 39.18 -1.18 21.93
N THR A 624 40.16 -0.56 21.30
CA THR A 624 41.46 -1.20 21.03
C THR A 624 42.65 -0.24 21.14
N ASN A 625 43.79 -0.78 21.59
CA ASN A 625 45.10 -0.13 21.54
C ASN A 625 45.97 -0.63 20.37
N ALA A 626 45.45 -1.59 19.61
CA ALA A 626 46.06 -2.16 18.40
C ALA A 626 45.02 -2.02 17.27
N VAL A 627 45.14 -0.96 16.48
CA VAL A 627 44.24 -0.72 15.34
C VAL A 627 44.55 -1.76 14.26
N ASN A 628 43.55 -2.31 13.60
CA ASN A 628 43.77 -3.37 12.62
C ASN A 628 44.37 -2.83 11.32
N SER A 629 43.90 -1.66 10.89
CA SER A 629 44.40 -0.90 9.74
C SER A 629 45.00 0.43 10.21
N PRO A 630 46.12 0.42 10.95
CA PRO A 630 46.72 1.66 11.46
C PRO A 630 47.12 2.59 10.32
N MET A 631 47.16 3.90 10.61
CA MET A 631 47.81 4.87 9.74
C MET A 631 49.26 4.45 9.52
N GLY A 632 49.58 4.07 8.29
CA GLY A 632 50.88 3.61 7.83
C GLY A 632 50.93 3.74 6.31
N LEU A 633 52.02 3.31 5.69
CA LEU A 633 52.13 3.35 4.23
C LEU A 633 51.04 2.48 3.62
N GLY A 634 50.13 3.11 2.86
CA GLY A 634 49.09 2.44 2.07
C GLY A 634 47.80 2.04 2.77
N SER A 635 47.62 2.38 4.05
CA SER A 635 46.29 2.36 4.68
C SER A 635 45.55 3.66 4.37
N ASP A 636 44.33 3.56 3.84
CA ASP A 636 43.41 4.68 3.65
C ASP A 636 42.35 4.76 4.76
N SER A 637 42.41 3.88 5.76
CA SER A 637 41.52 3.89 6.92
C SER A 637 41.99 4.90 7.96
N ASP A 638 41.08 5.78 8.38
CA ASP A 638 41.33 6.76 9.44
C ASP A 638 40.85 6.19 10.78
N PRO A 639 41.73 5.84 11.74
CA PRO A 639 41.32 5.27 13.02
C PRO A 639 40.54 6.30 13.86
N VAL A 640 39.56 5.86 14.67
CA VAL A 640 38.77 6.78 15.50
C VAL A 640 39.32 6.86 16.92
N PRO A 641 40.10 7.89 17.29
CA PRO A 641 40.64 8.03 18.63
C PRO A 641 39.55 8.46 19.64
N ILE A 642 39.60 7.91 20.84
CA ILE A 642 38.72 8.25 21.96
C ILE A 642 39.51 8.40 23.26
N LEU A 643 38.92 9.14 24.21
CA LEU A 643 39.41 9.23 25.58
C LEU A 643 38.45 8.45 26.49
N PHE A 644 38.78 7.20 26.78
CA PHE A 644 37.97 6.35 27.65
C PHE A 644 38.45 6.48 29.10
N LEU A 645 37.67 7.17 29.93
CA LEU A 645 37.99 7.43 31.34
C LEU A 645 39.40 8.02 31.57
N GLY A 646 39.83 8.92 30.68
CA GLY A 646 41.15 9.55 30.73
C GLY A 646 42.28 8.75 30.07
N GLN A 647 42.02 7.54 29.59
CA GLN A 647 42.98 6.75 28.81
C GLN A 647 42.74 6.95 27.30
N LYS A 648 43.81 7.25 26.57
CA LYS A 648 43.76 7.31 25.10
C LYS A 648 43.66 5.89 24.54
N THR A 649 42.64 5.64 23.74
CA THR A 649 42.42 4.37 23.01
C THR A 649 41.69 4.67 21.70
N HIS A 650 41.34 3.65 20.92
CA HIS A 650 40.62 3.80 19.65
C HIS A 650 39.34 2.97 19.66
N LEU A 651 38.36 3.36 18.85
CA LEU A 651 37.29 2.44 18.44
C LEU A 651 37.84 1.51 17.36
N ALA A 652 37.46 0.23 17.42
CA ALA A 652 37.96 -0.81 16.55
C ALA A 652 37.40 -0.68 15.12
N ASP A 653 38.29 -0.64 14.14
CA ASP A 653 38.05 -0.66 12.70
C ASP A 653 37.83 -2.08 12.15
N SER A 654 38.29 -3.08 12.90
CA SER A 654 38.02 -4.51 12.77
C SER A 654 38.34 -5.16 14.13
N MET A 655 37.76 -6.32 14.44
CA MET A 655 38.13 -7.09 15.64
C MET A 655 38.82 -8.41 15.31
N GLN A 656 39.38 -8.54 14.11
CA GLN A 656 40.08 -9.72 13.63
C GLN A 656 41.19 -10.20 14.59
N PHE A 657 41.98 -9.30 15.19
CA PHE A 657 43.03 -9.71 16.14
C PHE A 657 42.45 -10.39 17.38
N SER A 658 41.24 -10.00 17.78
CA SER A 658 40.51 -10.67 18.86
C SER A 658 40.11 -12.08 18.44
N LEU A 659 39.59 -12.27 17.21
CA LEU A 659 39.24 -13.59 16.68
C LEU A 659 40.46 -14.53 16.62
N GLU A 660 41.60 -14.02 16.18
CA GLU A 660 42.86 -14.76 16.17
C GLU A 660 43.34 -15.14 17.57
N TYR A 661 43.08 -14.30 18.57
CA TYR A 661 43.34 -14.59 19.97
C TYR A 661 42.40 -15.71 20.47
N PHE A 662 41.09 -15.62 20.20
CA PHE A 662 40.10 -16.63 20.60
C PHE A 662 40.40 -18.02 20.05
N LEU A 663 40.86 -18.15 18.80
CA LEU A 663 41.29 -19.44 18.25
C LEU A 663 42.47 -20.07 18.99
N ARG A 664 43.29 -19.26 19.66
CA ARG A 664 44.41 -19.76 20.47
C ARG A 664 43.97 -20.21 21.86
N ILE A 665 42.85 -19.70 22.37
CA ILE A 665 42.27 -20.08 23.68
C ILE A 665 41.66 -21.48 23.64
N ALA A 666 40.87 -21.79 22.61
CA ALA A 666 40.09 -23.03 22.56
C ALA A 666 40.69 -24.05 21.57
N ASP A 667 41.18 -25.17 22.09
CA ASP A 667 41.62 -26.29 21.25
C ASP A 667 40.44 -26.99 20.57
N GLY A 668 40.66 -27.48 19.34
CA GLY A 668 39.65 -28.24 18.59
C GLY A 668 38.50 -27.41 18.00
N VAL A 669 38.58 -26.08 18.04
CA VAL A 669 37.61 -25.19 17.39
C VAL A 669 38.04 -24.91 15.95
N PRO A 670 37.24 -25.26 14.92
CA PRO A 670 37.65 -25.08 13.52
C PRO A 670 37.61 -23.63 13.06
N GLY A 671 36.83 -22.78 13.73
CA GLY A 671 36.71 -21.36 13.43
C GLY A 671 35.89 -20.59 14.46
N VAL A 672 36.02 -19.27 14.41
CA VAL A 672 35.33 -18.33 15.28
C VAL A 672 34.81 -17.15 14.47
N TYR A 673 33.76 -16.49 14.96
CA TYR A 673 33.15 -15.36 14.26
C TYR A 673 32.53 -14.37 15.22
N TYR A 674 32.29 -13.15 14.75
CA TYR A 674 31.41 -12.19 15.40
C TYR A 674 30.53 -11.46 14.38
N ILE A 675 29.47 -10.84 14.88
CA ILE A 675 28.64 -9.88 14.14
C ILE A 675 28.51 -8.65 15.03
N ASN A 676 29.17 -7.56 14.66
CA ASN A 676 29.28 -6.35 15.49
C ASN A 676 29.69 -5.14 14.64
N THR A 677 29.66 -3.94 15.21
CA THR A 677 29.97 -2.71 14.47
C THR A 677 31.46 -2.40 14.45
N SER A 678 31.97 -1.98 13.30
CA SER A 678 33.32 -1.44 13.13
C SER A 678 33.26 0.07 12.86
N PHE A 679 34.37 0.77 13.13
CA PHE A 679 34.43 2.23 13.11
C PHE A 679 35.55 2.76 12.23
N ARG A 680 35.25 3.83 11.50
CA ARG A 680 36.21 4.49 10.60
C ARG A 680 36.04 6.00 10.63
N GLY A 681 37.13 6.74 10.46
CA GLY A 681 37.24 8.18 10.64
C GLY A 681 37.15 9.00 9.35
N GLU A 682 37.23 8.33 8.18
CA GLU A 682 37.10 8.98 6.88
C GLU A 682 35.72 9.63 6.68
N ASP A 683 35.63 10.55 5.71
CA ASP A 683 34.36 11.21 5.42
C ASP A 683 33.38 10.21 4.77
N PRO A 684 32.11 10.15 5.21
CA PRO A 684 31.16 9.18 4.70
C PRO A 684 30.69 9.54 3.30
N ASP A 685 30.62 8.54 2.43
CA ASP A 685 30.20 8.66 1.04
C ASP A 685 29.27 7.50 0.65
N ALA A 686 29.06 7.27 -0.65
CA ALA A 686 28.20 6.19 -1.13
C ALA A 686 28.73 4.76 -0.84
N MET A 687 29.99 4.63 -0.40
CA MET A 687 30.70 3.37 -0.12
C MET A 687 31.39 3.31 1.26
N HIS A 688 31.41 4.42 2.01
CA HIS A 688 32.05 4.54 3.32
C HIS A 688 31.09 5.08 4.39
N LEU A 689 31.11 4.47 5.57
CA LEU A 689 30.38 4.87 6.77
C LEU A 689 31.33 4.95 7.97
N ASN A 690 31.07 5.86 8.90
CA ASN A 690 31.89 5.96 10.11
C ASN A 690 31.58 4.88 11.15
N GLN A 691 30.39 4.29 11.10
CA GLN A 691 30.03 3.07 11.81
C GLN A 691 29.21 2.18 10.86
N PHE A 692 29.59 0.91 10.75
CA PHE A 692 28.92 -0.08 9.89
C PHE A 692 28.92 -1.45 10.57
N TYR A 693 28.01 -2.33 10.17
CA TYR A 693 27.97 -3.71 10.67
C TYR A 693 28.95 -4.59 9.91
N HIS A 694 29.73 -5.34 10.67
CA HIS A 694 30.79 -6.20 10.18
C HIS A 694 30.53 -7.63 10.63
N VAL A 695 30.44 -8.54 9.67
CA VAL A 695 30.52 -9.97 9.94
C VAL A 695 31.94 -10.41 9.65
N GLU A 696 32.69 -10.77 10.70
CA GLU A 696 34.05 -11.28 10.55
C GLU A 696 34.13 -12.73 11.04
N CYS A 697 34.95 -13.51 10.36
CA CYS A 697 35.26 -14.88 10.68
C CYS A 697 36.76 -15.11 10.58
N GLU A 698 37.31 -15.88 11.52
CA GLU A 698 38.68 -16.39 11.47
C GLU A 698 38.61 -17.91 11.64
N LEU A 699 39.33 -18.64 10.78
CA LEU A 699 39.29 -20.10 10.75
C LEU A 699 40.69 -20.72 10.70
N LEU A 700 40.80 -21.96 11.16
CA LEU A 700 42.00 -22.76 11.00
C LEU A 700 42.09 -23.26 9.56
N GLY A 701 43.19 -22.94 8.88
CA GLY A 701 43.43 -23.45 7.53
C GLY A 701 44.06 -22.44 6.56
N PRO A 702 44.45 -22.93 5.38
CA PRO A 702 45.09 -22.14 4.35
C PRO A 702 44.11 -21.21 3.64
N PHE A 703 44.65 -20.27 2.87
CA PHE A 703 43.91 -19.32 2.04
C PHE A 703 42.74 -19.93 1.23
N SER A 704 42.95 -21.09 0.59
CA SER A 704 41.93 -21.76 -0.22
C SER A 704 40.71 -22.22 0.57
N GLU A 705 40.90 -22.60 1.84
CA GLU A 705 39.81 -22.95 2.73
C GLU A 705 39.00 -21.72 3.14
N GLY A 706 39.69 -20.58 3.35
CA GLY A 706 39.03 -19.30 3.58
C GLY A 706 38.12 -18.89 2.42
N ILE A 707 38.62 -18.96 1.18
CA ILE A 707 37.84 -18.66 -0.04
C ILE A 707 36.59 -19.54 -0.09
N ARG A 708 36.76 -20.85 0.09
CA ARG A 708 35.65 -21.81 0.09
C ARG A 708 34.58 -21.46 1.13
N VAL A 709 34.98 -21.15 2.36
CA VAL A 709 34.04 -20.78 3.43
C VAL A 709 33.33 -19.46 3.13
N ALA A 710 34.04 -18.46 2.61
CA ALA A 710 33.46 -17.17 2.24
C ALA A 710 32.43 -17.31 1.10
N GLU A 711 32.75 -18.02 0.02
CA GLU A 711 31.82 -18.28 -1.09
C GLU A 711 30.58 -19.05 -0.64
N THR A 712 30.77 -20.06 0.20
CA THR A 712 29.67 -20.86 0.75
C THR A 712 28.79 -20.01 1.66
N TYR A 713 29.37 -19.09 2.43
CA TYR A 713 28.64 -18.16 3.29
C TYR A 713 27.77 -17.20 2.48
N VAL A 714 28.34 -16.52 1.47
CA VAL A 714 27.58 -15.60 0.61
C VAL A 714 26.47 -16.34 -0.14
N THR A 715 26.77 -17.53 -0.67
CA THR A 715 25.78 -18.40 -1.33
C THR A 715 24.65 -18.80 -0.37
N ASN A 716 24.96 -19.06 0.90
CA ASN A 716 23.98 -19.39 1.93
C ASN A 716 23.04 -18.21 2.23
N LEU A 717 23.59 -17.00 2.34
CA LEU A 717 22.78 -15.78 2.51
C LEU A 717 21.85 -15.56 1.32
N VAL A 718 22.39 -15.61 0.10
CA VAL A 718 21.60 -15.42 -1.13
C VAL A 718 20.49 -16.46 -1.26
N SER A 719 20.79 -17.73 -0.95
CA SER A 719 19.79 -18.81 -0.98
C SER A 719 18.69 -18.59 0.05
N THR A 720 19.04 -18.17 1.27
CA THR A 720 18.06 -17.89 2.33
C THR A 720 17.14 -16.74 1.94
N LEU A 721 17.70 -15.65 1.40
CA LEU A 721 16.93 -14.51 0.94
C LEU A 721 15.97 -14.88 -0.20
N LEU A 722 16.39 -15.73 -1.14
CA LEU A 722 15.55 -16.20 -2.24
C LEU A 722 14.47 -17.22 -1.82
N GLN A 723 14.69 -17.98 -0.75
CA GLN A 723 13.74 -18.98 -0.27
C GLN A 723 12.67 -18.35 0.63
N ASP A 724 13.11 -17.55 1.60
CA ASP A 724 12.25 -17.12 2.71
C ASP A 724 11.84 -15.64 2.59
N HIS A 725 12.58 -14.83 1.82
CA HIS A 725 12.41 -13.37 1.77
C HIS A 725 12.35 -12.81 0.34
N LYS A 726 12.05 -13.63 -0.67
CA LYS A 726 12.09 -13.23 -2.08
C LYS A 726 11.20 -12.02 -2.37
N GLU A 727 9.94 -12.08 -1.98
CA GLU A 727 8.97 -11.01 -2.21
C GLU A 727 9.40 -9.69 -1.54
N LEU A 728 9.99 -9.79 -0.35
CA LEU A 728 10.53 -8.64 0.37
C LEU A 728 11.62 -7.95 -0.45
N VAL A 729 12.61 -8.72 -0.94
CA VAL A 729 13.70 -8.19 -1.76
C VAL A 729 13.17 -7.65 -3.10
N GLU A 730 12.26 -8.37 -3.77
CA GLU A 730 11.66 -7.94 -5.04
C GLU A 730 10.90 -6.61 -4.92
N THR A 731 10.28 -6.34 -3.77
CA THR A 731 9.58 -5.07 -3.51
C THR A 731 10.52 -3.87 -3.52
N VAL A 732 11.76 -4.06 -3.04
CA VAL A 732 12.75 -2.98 -2.92
C VAL A 732 13.65 -2.91 -4.16
N ALA A 733 14.20 -4.04 -4.58
CA ALA A 733 15.14 -4.14 -5.71
C ALA A 733 14.46 -4.14 -7.09
N GLY A 734 13.13 -4.26 -7.13
CA GLY A 734 12.32 -4.40 -8.35
C GLY A 734 12.42 -5.78 -9.01
N THR A 735 13.44 -6.58 -8.71
CA THR A 735 13.65 -7.97 -9.15
C THR A 735 14.65 -8.68 -8.23
N THR A 736 14.66 -10.01 -8.24
CA THR A 736 15.71 -10.85 -7.64
C THR A 736 16.59 -11.56 -8.66
N ASP A 737 16.50 -11.19 -9.95
CA ASP A 737 17.23 -11.86 -11.03
C ASP A 737 18.75 -11.85 -10.81
N HIS A 738 19.31 -10.79 -10.23
CA HIS A 738 20.74 -10.71 -9.91
C HIS A 738 21.17 -11.69 -8.81
N LEU A 739 20.29 -11.99 -7.86
CA LEU A 739 20.52 -13.01 -6.82
C LEU A 739 20.49 -14.42 -7.43
N VAL A 740 19.53 -14.66 -8.34
CA VAL A 740 19.45 -15.93 -9.08
C VAL A 740 20.68 -16.11 -9.96
N ALA A 741 21.08 -15.06 -10.71
CA ALA A 741 22.26 -15.05 -11.55
C ALA A 741 23.55 -15.31 -10.75
N PHE A 742 23.68 -14.79 -9.53
CA PHE A 742 24.81 -15.10 -8.65
C PHE A 742 24.90 -16.61 -8.34
N LEU A 743 23.78 -17.24 -7.99
CA LEU A 743 23.75 -18.68 -7.70
C LEU A 743 24.01 -19.52 -8.96
N GLU A 744 23.50 -19.09 -10.11
CA GLU A 744 23.74 -19.75 -11.40
C GLU A 744 25.21 -19.64 -11.80
N HIS A 745 25.81 -18.45 -11.68
CA HIS A 745 27.23 -18.23 -11.94
C HIS A 745 28.11 -19.13 -11.06
N HIS A 746 27.82 -19.21 -9.76
CA HIS A 746 28.53 -20.11 -8.86
C HIS A 746 28.37 -21.58 -9.28
N ARG A 747 27.15 -22.03 -9.61
CA ARG A 747 26.90 -23.43 -10.04
C ARG A 747 27.55 -23.79 -11.37
N SER A 748 27.59 -22.87 -12.34
CA SER A 748 28.13 -23.13 -13.68
C SER A 748 29.66 -23.22 -13.71
N HIS A 749 30.33 -22.67 -12.71
CA HIS A 749 31.80 -22.65 -12.58
C HIS A 749 32.31 -23.63 -11.51
N ASP A 750 31.75 -24.85 -11.48
CA ASP A 750 32.15 -25.91 -10.54
C ASP A 750 32.07 -25.48 -9.06
N CYS A 751 31.05 -24.67 -8.72
CA CYS A 751 30.85 -24.13 -7.37
C CYS A 751 32.04 -23.27 -6.88
N LYS A 752 32.60 -22.45 -7.78
CA LYS A 752 33.67 -21.48 -7.51
C LYS A 752 33.38 -20.17 -8.24
N LEU A 753 33.76 -19.04 -7.64
CA LEU A 753 33.70 -17.75 -8.31
C LEU A 753 34.96 -17.51 -9.14
N SER A 754 34.84 -16.63 -10.14
CA SER A 754 35.98 -16.20 -10.95
C SER A 754 37.06 -15.57 -10.07
N GLN A 755 38.33 -15.75 -10.41
CA GLN A 755 39.47 -15.21 -9.68
C GLN A 755 40.48 -14.62 -10.64
N ILE A 756 41.06 -13.46 -10.28
CA ILE A 756 42.13 -12.80 -11.02
C ILE A 756 43.15 -12.20 -10.05
N THR A 757 44.43 -12.21 -10.41
CA THR A 757 45.46 -11.51 -9.62
C THR A 757 45.49 -10.02 -9.96
N VAL A 758 46.00 -9.16 -9.09
CA VAL A 758 46.18 -7.72 -9.41
C VAL A 758 47.08 -7.54 -10.64
N ASP A 759 48.11 -8.36 -10.81
CA ASP A 759 49.02 -8.24 -11.96
C ASP A 759 48.33 -8.63 -13.27
N ASP A 760 47.57 -9.72 -13.27
CA ASP A 760 46.78 -10.14 -14.45
C ASP A 760 45.68 -9.13 -14.75
N ALA A 761 45.01 -8.60 -13.73
CA ALA A 761 43.98 -7.57 -13.88
C ALA A 761 44.55 -6.34 -14.59
N LEU A 762 45.70 -5.82 -14.13
CA LEU A 762 46.37 -4.67 -14.75
C LEU A 762 46.84 -4.93 -16.19
N GLY A 763 47.04 -6.19 -16.58
CA GLY A 763 47.35 -6.60 -17.94
C GLY A 763 46.15 -6.64 -18.88
N LEU A 764 44.91 -6.57 -18.37
CA LEU A 764 43.71 -6.64 -19.20
C LEU A 764 43.54 -5.38 -20.08
N PRO A 765 43.14 -5.53 -21.37
CA PRO A 765 42.90 -4.39 -22.26
C PRO A 765 41.84 -3.39 -21.77
N ILE A 766 40.95 -3.84 -20.87
CA ILE A 766 39.91 -3.01 -20.27
C ILE A 766 40.45 -2.03 -19.22
N MET A 767 41.65 -2.27 -18.67
CA MET A 767 42.23 -1.43 -17.63
C MET A 767 42.96 -0.23 -18.24
N ASP A 768 42.49 0.96 -17.90
CA ASP A 768 43.11 2.22 -18.33
C ASP A 768 43.76 2.95 -17.13
N ALA A 769 44.33 4.13 -17.38
CA ALA A 769 45.01 4.94 -16.37
C ALA A 769 44.11 5.41 -15.21
N THR A 770 42.78 5.29 -15.32
CA THR A 770 41.84 5.61 -14.22
C THR A 770 41.55 4.42 -13.33
N CYS A 771 41.87 3.20 -13.77
CA CYS A 771 41.49 1.94 -13.13
C CYS A 771 42.44 1.51 -12.00
N TRP A 772 43.58 2.19 -11.85
CA TRP A 772 44.56 1.89 -10.83
C TRP A 772 45.37 3.14 -10.47
N LYS A 773 46.05 3.11 -9.33
CA LYS A 773 46.97 4.15 -8.89
C LYS A 773 48.14 3.55 -8.10
N TYR A 774 49.25 4.26 -8.01
CA TYR A 774 50.28 3.94 -7.04
C TYR A 774 49.77 4.20 -5.62
N ILE A 775 50.14 3.33 -4.68
CA ILE A 775 49.73 3.45 -3.28
C ILE A 775 50.25 4.76 -2.68
N LEU A 776 51.48 5.15 -3.04
CA LEU A 776 52.05 6.45 -2.71
C LEU A 776 52.47 7.15 -4.01
N ALA A 777 51.95 8.36 -4.22
CA ALA A 777 52.17 9.10 -5.46
C ALA A 777 53.61 9.64 -5.58
N PRO A 778 54.24 9.54 -6.76
CA PRO A 778 54.32 8.39 -7.66
C PRO A 778 55.62 7.61 -7.39
N ASP A 779 55.55 6.56 -6.57
CA ASP A 779 56.68 5.66 -6.30
C ASP A 779 56.35 4.22 -6.73
N PRO A 780 56.84 3.76 -7.90
CA PRO A 780 56.62 2.40 -8.39
C PRO A 780 57.15 1.30 -7.46
N SER A 781 58.09 1.62 -6.58
CA SER A 781 58.65 0.65 -5.61
C SER A 781 57.72 0.37 -4.43
N ARG A 782 56.64 1.14 -4.28
CA ARG A 782 55.71 1.08 -3.15
C ARG A 782 54.35 0.47 -3.49
N GLY A 783 54.22 -0.12 -4.67
CA GLY A 783 53.07 -0.91 -5.10
C GLY A 783 51.89 -0.11 -5.67
N ARG A 784 50.87 -0.84 -6.12
CA ARG A 784 49.71 -0.37 -6.87
C ARG A 784 48.43 -0.88 -6.22
N THR A 785 47.37 -0.11 -6.37
CA THR A 785 46.01 -0.51 -6.00
C THR A 785 45.07 -0.31 -7.18
N ILE A 786 44.09 -1.19 -7.29
CA ILE A 786 42.95 -1.01 -8.20
C ILE A 786 42.06 0.09 -7.62
N THR A 787 41.52 0.95 -8.48
CA THR A 787 40.54 1.96 -8.09
C THR A 787 39.14 1.40 -8.27
N ARG A 788 38.13 2.07 -7.69
CA ARG A 788 36.71 1.74 -7.93
C ARG A 788 36.36 1.63 -9.42
N ALA A 789 36.93 2.48 -10.28
CA ALA A 789 36.70 2.39 -11.72
C ALA A 789 37.23 1.08 -12.30
N GLY A 790 38.38 0.60 -11.81
CA GLY A 790 38.93 -0.71 -12.17
C GLY A 790 38.09 -1.86 -11.63
N GLU A 791 37.65 -1.80 -10.37
CA GLU A 791 36.78 -2.82 -9.76
C GLU A 791 35.49 -3.02 -10.57
N LEU A 792 34.80 -1.93 -10.92
CA LEU A 792 33.57 -1.99 -11.70
C LEU A 792 33.81 -2.62 -13.09
N LYS A 793 34.93 -2.31 -13.75
CA LYS A 793 35.29 -2.93 -15.02
C LYS A 793 35.60 -4.42 -14.89
N LEU A 794 36.21 -4.84 -13.79
CA LEU A 794 36.45 -6.26 -13.52
C LEU A 794 35.11 -7.00 -13.33
N ILE A 795 34.19 -6.46 -12.53
CA ILE A 795 32.85 -7.04 -12.35
C ILE A 795 32.14 -7.18 -13.70
N GLU A 796 32.18 -6.13 -14.54
CA GLU A 796 31.59 -6.15 -15.88
C GLU A 796 32.26 -7.19 -16.80
N HIS A 797 33.59 -7.26 -16.80
CA HIS A 797 34.36 -8.18 -17.64
C HIS A 797 34.06 -9.65 -17.35
N PHE A 798 33.92 -10.00 -16.08
CA PHE A 798 33.56 -11.35 -15.65
C PHE A 798 32.05 -11.61 -15.67
N GLY A 799 31.23 -10.61 -15.97
CA GLY A 799 29.77 -10.72 -16.01
C GLY A 799 29.13 -10.99 -14.65
N GLY A 800 29.79 -10.64 -13.54
CA GLY A 800 29.36 -11.03 -12.21
C GLY A 800 30.44 -10.94 -11.13
N PRO A 801 30.27 -11.65 -10.00
CA PRO A 801 31.24 -11.66 -8.90
C PRO A 801 32.62 -12.16 -9.33
N VAL A 802 33.67 -11.49 -8.85
CA VAL A 802 35.07 -11.90 -9.07
C VAL A 802 35.92 -11.64 -7.82
N TRP A 803 36.81 -12.58 -7.51
CA TRP A 803 37.88 -12.39 -6.53
C TRP A 803 39.07 -11.69 -7.18
N LEU A 804 39.42 -10.51 -6.67
CA LEU A 804 40.71 -9.89 -6.95
C LEU A 804 41.71 -10.38 -5.89
N THR A 805 42.87 -10.88 -6.29
CA THR A 805 43.83 -11.54 -5.38
C THR A 805 45.26 -11.07 -5.58
N GLU A 806 46.14 -11.42 -4.64
CA GLU A 806 47.58 -11.12 -4.71
C GLU A 806 47.87 -9.61 -4.84
N MET A 807 47.30 -8.83 -3.93
CA MET A 807 47.53 -7.39 -3.84
C MET A 807 48.99 -7.11 -3.51
N ASP A 808 49.50 -5.98 -4.00
CA ASP A 808 50.81 -5.48 -3.55
C ASP A 808 50.72 -5.29 -2.02
N HIS A 809 51.68 -5.83 -1.26
CA HIS A 809 51.55 -6.02 0.20
C HIS A 809 51.20 -4.71 0.91
N LEU A 810 51.93 -3.63 0.59
CA LEU A 810 51.68 -2.28 1.11
C LEU A 810 50.28 -1.72 0.80
N GLY A 811 49.52 -2.31 -0.12
CA GLY A 811 48.18 -1.87 -0.50
C GLY A 811 47.07 -2.43 0.39
N GLY A 812 47.39 -3.38 1.26
CA GLY A 812 46.48 -3.97 2.22
C GLY A 812 46.99 -3.84 3.65
N PRO A 813 46.35 -4.50 4.64
CA PRO A 813 46.79 -4.46 6.02
C PRO A 813 48.00 -5.36 6.31
N PHE A 814 48.90 -4.88 7.19
CA PHE A 814 50.22 -5.49 7.46
C PHE A 814 50.19 -6.94 7.95
N TYR A 815 49.07 -7.40 8.50
CA TYR A 815 48.95 -8.73 9.08
C TYR A 815 48.74 -9.84 8.03
N GLN A 816 48.51 -9.48 6.77
CA GLN A 816 48.32 -10.44 5.68
C GLN A 816 49.63 -11.13 5.32
N ALA A 817 49.58 -12.46 5.24
CA ALA A 817 50.72 -13.30 4.91
C ALA A 817 51.34 -12.94 3.57
N PHE A 818 52.66 -13.04 3.45
CA PHE A 818 53.34 -12.89 2.17
C PHE A 818 53.01 -14.08 1.25
N THR A 819 52.90 -13.85 -0.05
CA THR A 819 52.82 -14.95 -1.03
C THR A 819 54.10 -15.79 -1.00
N ASP A 820 55.25 -15.10 -0.92
CA ASP A 820 56.61 -15.64 -0.99
C ASP A 820 57.63 -14.79 -0.20
N GLU A 821 58.90 -15.17 -0.28
CA GLU A 821 60.02 -14.50 0.41
C GLU A 821 60.39 -13.12 -0.14
N THR A 822 59.86 -12.72 -1.30
CA THR A 822 60.09 -11.37 -1.85
C THR A 822 59.34 -10.30 -1.06
N ARG A 823 58.28 -10.71 -0.34
CA ARG A 823 57.45 -9.85 0.53
C ARG A 823 56.77 -8.69 -0.21
N GLN A 824 56.63 -8.82 -1.53
CA GLN A 824 56.01 -7.80 -2.37
C GLN A 824 54.49 -7.95 -2.47
N LYS A 825 53.97 -9.17 -2.30
CA LYS A 825 52.55 -9.48 -2.47
C LYS A 825 51.96 -10.09 -1.19
N ALA A 826 50.68 -9.84 -0.98
CA ALA A 826 49.89 -10.39 0.12
C ALA A 826 49.01 -11.56 -0.35
N ARG A 827 48.89 -12.61 0.47
CA ARG A 827 47.88 -13.68 0.31
C ARG A 827 46.54 -13.18 0.82
N CYS A 828 45.90 -12.36 0.01
CA CYS A 828 44.60 -11.77 0.28
C CYS A 828 43.71 -11.79 -0.96
N ALA A 829 42.43 -11.59 -0.72
CA ALA A 829 41.40 -11.53 -1.74
C ALA A 829 40.30 -10.55 -1.38
N ASP A 830 39.81 -9.82 -2.38
CA ASP A 830 38.67 -8.93 -2.28
C ASP A 830 37.58 -9.46 -3.21
N LEU A 831 36.41 -9.77 -2.65
CA LEU A 831 35.25 -10.18 -3.43
C LEU A 831 34.56 -8.94 -3.97
N LEU A 832 34.71 -8.74 -5.28
CA LEU A 832 34.07 -7.64 -6.00
C LEU A 832 32.65 -8.06 -6.41
N LEU A 833 31.66 -7.34 -5.91
CA LEU A 833 30.23 -7.62 -6.13
C LEU A 833 29.40 -6.34 -6.05
N GLY A 834 28.55 -6.10 -7.06
CA GLY A 834 27.73 -4.89 -7.09
C GLY A 834 28.57 -3.65 -7.35
N ASN A 835 28.76 -2.81 -6.33
CA ASN A 835 29.41 -1.50 -6.49
C ASN A 835 30.93 -1.50 -6.23
N GLY A 836 31.52 -2.68 -5.94
CA GLY A 836 32.94 -2.84 -5.62
C GLY A 836 33.17 -3.98 -4.63
N GLU A 837 34.21 -3.86 -3.80
CA GLU A 837 34.53 -4.79 -2.72
C GLU A 837 33.39 -4.91 -1.68
N VAL A 838 32.90 -6.13 -1.44
CA VAL A 838 31.91 -6.46 -0.39
C VAL A 838 32.51 -7.27 0.77
N LEU A 839 33.55 -8.07 0.49
CA LEU A 839 34.20 -8.94 1.47
C LEU A 839 35.71 -8.98 1.21
N GLY A 840 36.49 -8.69 2.25
CA GLY A 840 37.96 -8.78 2.23
C GLY A 840 38.45 -10.00 3.01
N LEU A 841 39.42 -10.73 2.47
CA LEU A 841 39.93 -12.00 2.99
C LEU A 841 41.46 -11.99 3.03
N GLY A 842 42.06 -12.61 4.04
CA GLY A 842 43.52 -12.77 4.11
C GLY A 842 43.98 -13.94 4.95
N GLU A 843 45.02 -14.62 4.48
CA GLU A 843 45.82 -15.55 5.29
C GLU A 843 46.69 -14.75 6.27
N ARG A 844 46.87 -15.21 7.51
CA ARG A 844 47.63 -14.48 8.53
C ARG A 844 49.07 -14.95 8.62
N HIS A 845 49.96 -14.05 9.01
CA HIS A 845 51.33 -14.44 9.37
C HIS A 845 51.33 -15.45 10.53
N VAL A 846 51.92 -16.63 10.27
CA VAL A 846 52.08 -17.71 11.26
C VAL A 846 53.15 -17.37 12.31
N SER A 847 54.24 -16.72 11.91
CA SER A 847 55.39 -16.44 12.79
C SER A 847 55.41 -14.98 13.27
N ALA A 848 55.90 -14.78 14.48
CA ALA A 848 56.14 -13.44 15.04
C ALA A 848 57.20 -12.66 14.23
N GLU A 849 58.15 -13.35 13.61
CA GLU A 849 59.16 -12.72 12.74
C GLU A 849 58.52 -12.03 11.53
N HIS A 850 57.59 -12.70 10.85
CA HIS A 850 56.89 -12.12 9.70
C HIS A 850 56.03 -10.93 10.10
N VAL A 851 55.33 -11.01 11.24
CA VAL A 851 54.58 -9.86 11.80
C VAL A 851 55.51 -8.66 12.05
N ARG A 852 56.68 -8.89 12.67
CA ARG A 852 57.68 -7.83 12.90
C ARG A 852 58.26 -7.27 11.59
N ALA A 853 58.44 -8.12 10.59
CA ALA A 853 58.91 -7.70 9.27
C ALA A 853 57.89 -6.81 8.57
N ALA A 854 56.61 -7.20 8.59
CA ALA A 854 55.52 -6.40 8.06
C ALA A 854 55.38 -5.06 8.80
N LEU A 855 55.39 -5.03 10.14
CA LEU A 855 55.35 -3.78 10.91
C LEU A 855 56.47 -2.81 10.50
N ARG A 856 57.69 -3.31 10.25
CA ARG A 856 58.80 -2.48 9.73
C ARG A 856 58.53 -1.96 8.31
N GLN A 857 57.99 -2.80 7.43
CA GLN A 857 57.67 -2.44 6.04
C GLN A 857 56.63 -1.31 5.95
N TYR A 858 55.66 -1.30 6.85
CA TYR A 858 54.61 -0.27 6.94
C TYR A 858 55.01 0.94 7.77
N GLU A 859 56.20 0.92 8.38
CA GLU A 859 56.69 1.96 9.29
C GLU A 859 55.78 2.14 10.53
N ILE A 860 55.14 1.05 10.99
CA ILE A 860 54.27 1.04 12.17
C ILE A 860 55.09 0.73 13.43
N PRO A 861 55.04 1.57 14.48
CA PRO A 861 55.70 1.28 15.74
C PRO A 861 55.18 -0.02 16.39
N PRO A 862 56.04 -0.93 16.86
CA PRO A 862 55.62 -2.23 17.37
C PRO A 862 54.88 -2.19 18.71
N GLY A 863 54.86 -1.04 19.41
CA GLY A 863 54.39 -0.92 20.80
C GLY A 863 53.01 -1.55 21.06
N GLY A 864 51.95 -1.06 20.40
CA GLY A 864 50.59 -1.58 20.57
C GLY A 864 50.39 -3.02 20.06
N TYR A 865 51.32 -3.54 19.27
CA TYR A 865 51.23 -4.83 18.59
C TYR A 865 52.18 -5.90 19.17
N ALA A 866 52.92 -5.59 20.24
CA ALA A 866 53.87 -6.53 20.84
C ALA A 866 53.20 -7.86 21.23
N TRP A 867 52.06 -7.75 21.92
CA TRP A 867 51.23 -8.90 22.31
C TRP A 867 50.81 -9.75 21.10
N TYR A 868 50.55 -9.12 19.96
CA TYR A 868 50.10 -9.81 18.75
C TYR A 868 51.20 -10.70 18.18
N GLY A 869 52.48 -10.30 18.30
CA GLY A 869 53.61 -11.18 18.02
C GLY A 869 53.78 -12.29 19.07
N GLU A 870 53.68 -11.96 20.36
CA GLU A 870 53.85 -12.88 21.48
C GLU A 870 52.88 -14.07 21.42
N ILE A 871 51.62 -13.85 21.02
CA ILE A 871 50.64 -14.95 20.90
C ILE A 871 51.03 -15.97 19.81
N ARG A 872 51.84 -15.60 18.81
CA ARG A 872 52.39 -16.54 17.81
C ARG A 872 53.59 -17.30 18.36
N GLU A 873 54.40 -16.69 19.22
CA GLU A 873 55.51 -17.36 19.88
C GLU A 873 55.01 -18.42 20.85
N GLN A 874 53.88 -18.15 21.51
CA GLN A 874 53.20 -19.12 22.38
C GLN A 874 52.48 -20.20 21.59
N LYS A 875 51.72 -19.83 20.55
CA LYS A 875 50.93 -20.76 19.76
C LYS A 875 50.86 -20.32 18.29
N ALA A 876 51.76 -20.87 17.49
CA ALA A 876 51.77 -20.69 16.04
C ALA A 876 50.67 -21.57 15.41
N ILE A 877 49.75 -20.93 14.67
CA ILE A 877 48.67 -21.59 13.93
C ILE A 877 48.53 -20.92 12.57
N LEU A 878 48.21 -21.71 11.55
CA LEU A 878 47.84 -21.22 10.23
C LEU A 878 46.35 -20.85 10.25
N THR A 879 46.05 -19.57 10.08
CA THR A 879 44.68 -19.07 10.02
C THR A 879 44.48 -18.24 8.78
N THR A 880 43.24 -18.26 8.32
CA THR A 880 42.72 -17.36 7.30
C THR A 880 41.45 -16.76 7.87
N GLY A 881 41.21 -15.48 7.60
CA GLY A 881 39.95 -14.88 7.97
C GLY A 881 39.48 -13.88 6.94
N TRP A 882 38.25 -13.45 7.13
CA TRP A 882 37.58 -12.52 6.23
C TRP A 882 36.55 -11.70 6.99
N GLY A 883 36.27 -10.53 6.43
CA GLY A 883 35.28 -9.59 6.92
C GLY A 883 34.36 -9.14 5.78
N MET A 884 33.05 -9.12 6.04
CA MET A 884 32.04 -8.66 5.08
C MET A 884 31.30 -7.44 5.64
N GLY A 885 31.32 -6.34 4.89
CA GLY A 885 30.52 -5.16 5.19
C GLY A 885 29.05 -5.43 4.88
N VAL A 886 28.21 -5.48 5.92
CA VAL A 886 26.80 -5.85 5.77
C VAL A 886 26.04 -4.85 4.89
N GLU A 887 26.34 -3.55 5.03
CA GLU A 887 25.71 -2.49 4.24
C GLU A 887 26.09 -2.55 2.76
N ARG A 888 27.34 -2.88 2.43
CA ARG A 888 27.76 -3.07 1.02
C ARG A 888 27.07 -4.29 0.41
N PHE A 889 26.96 -5.39 1.16
CA PHE A 889 26.19 -6.57 0.74
C PHE A 889 24.71 -6.24 0.53
N LEU A 890 24.09 -5.54 1.47
CA LEU A 890 22.68 -5.10 1.38
C LEU A 890 22.44 -4.16 0.20
N ALA A 891 23.36 -3.25 -0.09
CA ALA A 891 23.27 -2.39 -1.26
C ALA A 891 23.23 -3.21 -2.56
N TRP A 892 24.04 -4.26 -2.69
CA TRP A 892 23.94 -5.19 -3.81
C TRP A 892 22.60 -5.96 -3.82
N VAL A 893 22.16 -6.49 -2.68
CA VAL A 893 20.87 -7.21 -2.57
C VAL A 893 19.69 -6.33 -3.01
N PHE A 894 19.66 -5.07 -2.58
CA PHE A 894 18.61 -4.10 -2.92
C PHE A 894 18.84 -3.37 -4.26
N ARG A 895 19.90 -3.70 -5.00
CA ARG A 895 20.31 -3.02 -6.25
C ARG A 895 20.41 -1.49 -6.08
N HIS A 896 21.03 -1.08 -4.98
CA HIS A 896 21.19 0.32 -4.59
C HIS A 896 22.65 0.77 -4.66
N ASP A 897 22.86 2.07 -4.86
CA ASP A 897 24.16 2.67 -5.14
C ASP A 897 24.81 3.40 -3.96
N ASP A 898 24.08 3.57 -2.85
CA ASP A 898 24.51 4.39 -1.71
C ASP A 898 24.30 3.68 -0.37
N ILE A 899 25.38 3.23 0.27
CA ILE A 899 25.29 2.47 1.52
C ILE A 899 24.77 3.29 2.71
N ARG A 900 24.71 4.62 2.62
CA ARG A 900 24.12 5.46 3.68
C ARG A 900 22.62 5.23 3.84
N ASP A 901 21.95 4.69 2.81
CA ASP A 901 20.57 4.24 2.91
C ASP A 901 20.42 2.86 3.57
N MET A 902 21.51 2.11 3.74
CA MET A 902 21.52 0.81 4.43
C MET A 902 21.73 0.92 5.93
N ALA A 903 22.01 2.13 6.43
CA ALA A 903 22.11 2.42 7.86
C ALA A 903 20.77 2.90 8.40
N ILE A 904 20.15 2.09 9.28
CA ILE A 904 18.90 2.46 9.98
C ILE A 904 19.15 3.57 11.01
N ILE A 905 20.29 3.52 11.68
CA ILE A 905 20.72 4.54 12.63
C ILE A 905 22.16 4.94 12.28
N PRO A 906 22.36 5.81 11.27
CA PRO A 906 23.68 6.13 10.78
C PRO A 906 24.51 6.84 11.85
N ARG A 907 25.82 6.58 11.84
CA ARG A 907 26.81 7.47 12.43
C ARG A 907 27.69 7.98 11.31
N MET A 908 27.69 9.30 11.16
CA MET A 908 28.42 9.99 10.12
C MET A 908 29.16 11.17 10.75
N LYS A 909 30.40 11.37 10.34
CA LYS A 909 31.30 12.39 10.86
C LYS A 909 30.67 13.77 10.74
N GLY A 910 30.72 14.53 11.83
CA GLY A 910 30.15 15.88 11.90
C GLY A 910 28.62 15.93 11.92
N LEU A 911 27.92 14.80 11.90
CA LEU A 911 26.45 14.74 11.91
C LEU A 911 25.94 13.98 13.13
N SER A 912 24.93 14.54 13.78
CA SER A 912 24.29 13.94 14.95
C SER A 912 22.97 13.30 14.57
N PHE A 913 22.90 11.97 14.64
CA PHE A 913 21.68 11.20 14.45
C PHE A 913 21.19 10.67 15.79
N ALA A 914 19.93 10.96 16.09
CA ALA A 914 19.22 10.35 17.20
C ALA A 914 18.87 8.89 16.83
N PRO A 915 18.87 7.95 17.79
CA PRO A 915 17.62 7.42 18.31
C PRO A 915 16.84 8.54 19.03
#